data_AF-A0A9E0PE69-F1
#
_entry.id   AF-A0A9E0PE69-F1
#
_cell.length_a   1.000
_cell.length_b   1.000
_cell.length_c   1.000
_cell.angle_alpha   90.00
_cell.angle_beta   90.00
_cell.angle_gamma   90.00
#
_symmetry.space_group_name_H-M   'P 1'
#
loop_
_entity.id
_entity.type
_entity.pdbx_description
1 polymer ?
#
loop_
_entity_poly.entity_id
_entity_poly.type
_entity_poly.pdbx_seq_one_letter_code
_entity_poly.pdbx_strand_id
1 'polypeptide(L)'
;MTKRPLKKKADDAVVATELLARRRVLHAAHVALAQDRWARFQAAAARRQWDRRRGRVEQGLDLTLARGKWPGRVALVLRSGLWISSLGKGVGREGGETRGLVSYVRAGPDSNAHPKALFDQTWYIEKNADLAGTAWAPLAHYLVAGDKEGRDPHPLFDLADYRSRHAVKIAASGLTALQHFVFTGARQGFNPHPLFDLRHYVGQAEEVAKSGENPLLHYLREGWRLGYEPHPLFSGAWYLQQNPDVAERGIPPLLHYVTSGAGEGRPPHPLFDTGWYADRYRDATALGASPLADFLAHGLEGRRNPSLHFDTAFYLEQNPQAPEDVHAILHYLSEGAFEGASPAPDFDELAYLTANPQAAEAPISALEHWALSRAPKPEPGAGHVRAGGSDTGLFEQLRAARAKDASLYDVQAYRDLAAERRRIDEARKAKVTVKPLKLINLGERDLDKAAAALAFAAAAKPRASIVIPAYNNLKFTLECLGSLQAAGGLESAEIIVIDDASADATSSVLAKVPGLKLLTNPENLGFIRTCNRAAEKAKGEFVIFLNNDVQVGPGWLSALLSPFDEETGVGATAPKMLFPDGRLQEAGARIGVDGASEMIGLFDDPSLPRWNVRREVDYASGACLAVRRKDFADLGGFDITFAPAYCEDADLCFRLRERGLRIIYEPTAEIVHHLSVTANSIDVGYKHRLATRNQQAFVQRWGERLEALNTVRTIAFHLPQFHAIPENDRWWGAGFTEWTNVTRALPNYRGHYQPHLPADLGFYDLSDPGALKRQGELAAQYGIGGFCHYFYWFSGGRRVLEKPLEHLLTGAAGDFPFCLCWANENWTRTWDGQSSDVLLAQTYEEGDAEALMAEMGPYLKRPNYIRVNGKPLLLLYRPGLLPDARLWAAHWRDWCAKNGVGEIYLAYVESFEMAGGATDPASLGFDASVEFPPAGAHALIHPPGPLYNARFEGRVSDYRQIVRRYMAEPTPPHTRFRGAMPGWDNTARRQDGSLSHHHATPGAFQAWLEAMFAQTRRQNFGDERLVFINAWNEWAEGAHLEPDQRFGHGWLEAVKNAADADLLDKS
;
A
#
# COMPACT_ATOMS: atom_id res chain seq x y z
N MET A 1 22.04 60.22 -26.53
CA MET A 1 22.17 58.76 -26.30
C MET A 1 22.05 58.57 -24.79
N THR A 2 20.98 58.03 -24.21
CA THR A 2 20.71 56.58 -24.05
C THR A 2 19.26 56.39 -23.56
N LYS A 3 18.28 56.24 -24.47
CA LYS A 3 16.92 55.72 -24.17
C LYS A 3 16.60 54.42 -24.95
N ARG A 4 17.62 53.80 -25.55
CA ARG A 4 17.47 52.58 -26.38
C ARG A 4 17.39 51.22 -25.64
N PRO A 5 17.96 50.99 -24.43
CA PRO A 5 18.00 49.64 -23.88
C PRO A 5 16.68 49.15 -23.26
N LEU A 6 15.84 50.05 -22.72
CA LEU A 6 14.56 49.68 -22.11
C LEU A 6 13.47 49.35 -23.14
N LYS A 7 13.47 50.05 -24.29
CA LYS A 7 12.51 49.78 -25.38
C LYS A 7 12.81 48.44 -26.06
N LYS A 8 14.10 48.13 -26.30
CA LYS A 8 14.53 46.85 -26.85
C LYS A 8 14.15 45.66 -25.95
N LYS A 9 14.33 45.76 -24.62
CA LYS A 9 13.92 44.70 -23.67
C LYS A 9 12.41 44.46 -23.62
N ALA A 10 11.59 45.51 -23.76
CA ALA A 10 10.14 45.37 -23.81
C ALA A 10 9.67 44.75 -25.15
N ASP A 11 10.30 45.15 -26.26
CA ASP A 11 10.03 44.57 -27.59
C ASP A 11 10.46 43.09 -27.64
N ASP A 12 11.62 42.74 -27.06
CA ASP A 12 12.13 41.35 -26.99
C ASP A 12 11.23 40.44 -26.14
N ALA A 13 10.65 40.93 -25.04
CA ALA A 13 9.73 40.16 -24.19
C ALA A 13 8.38 39.86 -24.88
N VAL A 14 7.89 40.80 -25.70
CA VAL A 14 6.67 40.61 -26.49
C VAL A 14 6.90 39.55 -27.57
N VAL A 15 8.04 39.61 -28.26
CA VAL A 15 8.44 38.60 -29.27
C VAL A 15 8.60 37.21 -28.64
N ALA A 16 9.25 37.11 -27.48
CA ALA A 16 9.39 35.83 -26.76
C ALA A 16 8.03 35.19 -26.42
N THR A 17 7.07 36.00 -25.98
CA THR A 17 5.72 35.54 -25.62
C THR A 17 4.94 35.05 -26.85
N GLU A 18 5.05 35.74 -27.98
CA GLU A 18 4.40 35.35 -29.24
C GLU A 18 4.97 34.03 -29.78
N LEU A 19 6.30 33.88 -29.76
CA LEU A 19 6.99 32.65 -30.18
C LEU A 19 6.61 31.46 -29.30
N LEU A 20 6.55 31.66 -27.98
CA LEU A 20 6.14 30.62 -27.04
C LEU A 20 4.67 30.21 -27.24
N ALA A 21 3.77 31.17 -27.43
CA ALA A 21 2.35 30.89 -27.69
C ALA A 21 2.16 30.07 -28.98
N ARG A 22 2.85 30.46 -30.05
CA ARG A 22 2.83 29.73 -31.33
C ARG A 22 3.34 28.29 -31.17
N ARG A 23 4.43 28.13 -30.42
CA ARG A 23 5.04 26.84 -30.12
C ARG A 23 4.09 25.93 -29.31
N ARG A 24 3.38 26.48 -28.31
CA ARG A 24 2.36 25.74 -27.53
C ARG A 24 1.23 25.21 -28.41
N VAL A 25 0.75 26.01 -29.36
CA VAL A 25 -0.30 25.60 -30.30
C VAL A 25 0.16 24.43 -31.18
N LEU A 26 1.37 24.51 -31.75
CA LEU A 26 1.93 23.44 -32.57
C LEU A 26 2.16 22.17 -31.76
N HIS A 27 2.69 22.30 -30.55
CA HIS A 27 2.92 21.17 -29.65
C HIS A 27 1.60 20.49 -29.26
N ALA A 28 0.58 21.25 -28.87
CA ALA A 28 -0.75 20.71 -28.55
C ALA A 28 -1.36 19.96 -29.74
N ALA A 29 -1.20 20.47 -30.97
CA ALA A 29 -1.65 19.78 -32.18
C ALA A 29 -0.91 18.45 -32.40
N HIS A 30 0.41 18.40 -32.15
CA HIS A 30 1.19 17.16 -32.22
C HIS A 30 0.78 16.14 -31.15
N VAL A 31 0.57 16.58 -29.91
CA VAL A 31 0.10 15.71 -28.82
C VAL A 31 -1.29 15.13 -29.13
N ALA A 32 -2.22 15.97 -29.60
CA ALA A 32 -3.54 15.53 -30.00
C ALA A 32 -3.49 14.50 -31.14
N LEU A 33 -2.63 14.72 -32.15
CA LEU A 33 -2.42 13.78 -33.25
C LEU A 33 -1.83 12.45 -32.76
N ALA A 34 -0.85 12.49 -31.84
CA ALA A 34 -0.26 11.29 -31.27
C ALA A 34 -1.28 10.47 -30.45
N GLN A 35 -2.13 11.14 -29.67
CA GLN A 35 -3.22 10.51 -28.91
C GLN A 35 -4.27 9.88 -29.83
N ASP A 36 -4.67 10.57 -30.90
CA ASP A 36 -5.58 10.02 -31.93
C ASP A 36 -4.98 8.76 -32.58
N ARG A 37 -3.70 8.82 -32.97
CA ARG A 37 -2.99 7.67 -33.53
C ARG A 37 -2.94 6.50 -32.56
N TRP A 38 -2.69 6.75 -31.28
CA TRP A 38 -2.71 5.72 -30.24
C TRP A 38 -4.09 5.06 -30.12
N ALA A 39 -5.16 5.84 -30.07
CA ALA A 39 -6.52 5.31 -30.01
C ALA A 39 -6.87 4.48 -31.25
N ARG A 40 -6.51 4.94 -32.45
CA ARG A 40 -6.70 4.20 -33.70
C ARG A 40 -5.89 2.91 -33.74
N PHE A 41 -4.64 2.93 -33.28
CA PHE A 41 -3.81 1.74 -33.12
C PHE A 41 -4.50 0.71 -32.22
N GLN A 42 -5.01 1.13 -31.05
CA GLN A 42 -5.67 0.22 -30.14
C GLN A 42 -6.91 -0.44 -30.78
N ALA A 43 -7.69 0.33 -31.53
CA ALA A 43 -8.85 -0.17 -32.27
C ALA A 43 -8.46 -1.13 -33.42
N ALA A 44 -7.43 -0.78 -34.19
CA ALA A 44 -6.95 -1.62 -35.30
C ALA A 44 -6.31 -2.92 -34.80
N ALA A 45 -5.48 -2.84 -33.76
CA ALA A 45 -4.84 -3.99 -33.12
C ALA A 45 -5.90 -4.95 -32.53
N ALA A 46 -6.96 -4.42 -31.91
CA ALA A 46 -8.08 -5.22 -31.42
C ALA A 46 -8.78 -6.02 -32.54
N ARG A 47 -8.90 -5.46 -33.75
CA ARG A 47 -9.48 -6.16 -34.91
C ARG A 47 -8.58 -7.27 -35.47
N ARG A 48 -7.25 -7.15 -35.30
CA ARG A 48 -6.28 -8.18 -35.75
C ARG A 48 -6.12 -9.32 -34.76
N GLN A 49 -6.36 -9.07 -33.47
CA GLN A 49 -6.01 -9.99 -32.39
C GLN A 49 -7.23 -10.79 -31.93
N TRP A 50 -7.16 -12.11 -32.06
CA TRP A 50 -8.08 -13.04 -31.40
C TRP A 50 -7.63 -13.21 -29.94
N ASP A 51 -8.54 -13.14 -28.96
CA ASP A 51 -8.22 -13.38 -27.53
C ASP A 51 -7.76 -14.84 -27.34
N ARG A 52 -6.44 -15.05 -27.48
CA ARG A 52 -5.79 -16.36 -27.42
C ARG A 52 -5.41 -16.65 -25.98
N ARG A 53 -6.35 -17.16 -25.21
CA ARG A 53 -6.07 -17.74 -23.88
C ARG A 53 -5.75 -19.22 -24.04
N ARG A 54 -4.65 -19.67 -23.42
CA ARG A 54 -4.27 -21.08 -23.38
C ARG A 54 -4.55 -21.67 -22.01
N GLY A 55 -5.47 -22.63 -21.95
CA GLY A 55 -5.71 -23.42 -20.74
C GLY A 55 -4.61 -24.46 -20.49
N ARG A 56 -4.63 -25.10 -19.31
CA ARG A 56 -3.65 -26.14 -18.92
C ARG A 56 -3.58 -27.31 -19.92
N VAL A 57 -4.71 -27.67 -20.53
CA VAL A 57 -4.78 -28.75 -21.55
C VAL A 57 -3.98 -28.37 -22.80
N GLU A 58 -4.08 -27.12 -23.25
CA GLU A 58 -3.37 -26.66 -24.44
C GLU A 58 -1.87 -26.56 -24.20
N GLN A 59 -1.45 -26.10 -23.02
CA GLN A 59 -0.04 -26.08 -22.62
C GLN A 59 0.56 -27.50 -22.51
N GLY A 60 -0.22 -28.47 -22.01
CA GLY A 60 0.17 -29.88 -22.00
C GLY A 60 0.33 -30.46 -23.41
N LEU A 61 -0.55 -30.07 -24.34
CA LEU A 61 -0.44 -30.44 -25.75
C LEU A 61 0.80 -29.80 -26.39
N ASP A 62 1.11 -28.54 -26.10
CA ASP A 62 2.30 -27.86 -26.61
C ASP A 62 3.59 -28.56 -26.16
N LEU A 63 3.68 -28.96 -24.89
CA LEU A 63 4.80 -29.76 -24.37
C LEU A 63 4.91 -31.13 -25.08
N THR A 64 3.77 -31.76 -25.38
CA THR A 64 3.73 -33.03 -26.12
C THR A 64 4.23 -32.86 -27.56
N LEU A 65 3.79 -31.80 -28.24
CA LEU A 65 4.23 -31.44 -29.59
C LEU A 65 5.74 -31.12 -29.62
N ALA A 66 6.24 -30.44 -28.58
CA ALA A 66 7.65 -30.07 -28.45
C ALA A 66 8.57 -31.30 -28.29
N ARG A 67 8.12 -32.30 -27.52
CA ARG A 67 8.80 -33.60 -27.31
C ARG A 67 8.77 -34.50 -28.55
N GLY A 68 7.86 -34.25 -29.49
CA GLY A 68 7.82 -34.94 -30.77
C GLY A 68 9.05 -34.63 -31.65
N LYS A 69 9.22 -35.41 -32.73
CA LYS A 69 10.19 -35.11 -33.79
C LYS A 69 9.80 -33.81 -34.51
N TRP A 70 10.60 -33.38 -35.50
CA TRP A 70 10.43 -32.12 -36.22
C TRP A 70 8.98 -31.78 -36.66
N PRO A 71 8.06 -32.72 -37.03
CA PRO A 71 6.67 -32.35 -37.36
C PRO A 71 5.89 -31.78 -36.17
N GLY A 72 6.11 -32.32 -34.96
CA GLY A 72 5.47 -31.82 -33.74
C GLY A 72 5.93 -30.40 -33.40
N ARG A 73 7.23 -30.11 -33.58
CA ARG A 73 7.79 -28.77 -33.38
C ARG A 73 7.33 -27.76 -34.44
N VAL A 74 7.11 -28.20 -35.69
CA VAL A 74 6.46 -27.38 -36.72
C VAL A 74 5.03 -27.03 -36.29
N ALA A 75 4.26 -28.00 -35.81
CA ALA A 75 2.91 -27.76 -35.32
C ALA A 75 2.90 -26.82 -34.10
N LEU A 76 3.85 -26.97 -33.17
CA LEU A 76 4.01 -26.07 -32.02
C LEU A 76 4.23 -24.61 -32.46
N VAL A 77 5.18 -24.38 -33.36
CA VAL A 77 5.49 -23.02 -33.84
C VAL A 77 4.32 -22.42 -34.62
N LEU A 78 3.61 -23.19 -35.45
CA LEU A 78 2.36 -22.70 -36.10
C LEU A 78 1.31 -22.33 -35.07
N ARG A 79 1.05 -23.24 -34.11
CA ARG A 79 0.04 -23.02 -33.07
C ARG A 79 0.36 -21.79 -32.25
N SER A 80 1.64 -21.52 -31.98
CA SER A 80 2.09 -20.35 -31.20
C SER A 80 1.52 -19.02 -31.72
N GLY A 81 1.27 -18.95 -33.04
CA GLY A 81 0.82 -17.73 -33.73
C GLY A 81 1.93 -16.72 -34.00
N LEU A 82 3.15 -16.94 -33.52
CA LEU A 82 4.27 -16.02 -33.71
C LEU A 82 4.86 -16.07 -35.12
N TRP A 83 4.48 -17.06 -35.93
CA TRP A 83 4.97 -17.23 -37.30
C TRP A 83 4.23 -16.32 -38.29
N ILE A 84 4.94 -15.36 -38.88
CA ILE A 84 4.42 -14.32 -39.77
C ILE A 84 4.80 -14.64 -41.21
N SER A 85 3.90 -15.29 -41.97
CA SER A 85 4.19 -15.78 -43.32
C SER A 85 4.65 -14.68 -44.30
N SER A 86 4.13 -13.46 -44.14
CA SER A 86 4.45 -12.28 -44.94
C SER A 86 5.83 -11.66 -44.64
N LEU A 87 6.51 -12.09 -43.58
CA LEU A 87 7.81 -11.54 -43.23
C LEU A 87 8.89 -12.05 -44.21
N GLY A 88 9.54 -11.13 -44.94
CA GLY A 88 10.55 -11.46 -45.96
C GLY A 88 11.96 -11.67 -45.42
N LYS A 89 12.32 -10.96 -44.34
CA LYS A 89 13.65 -11.00 -43.69
C LYS A 89 13.50 -11.14 -42.17
N GLY A 90 14.52 -11.70 -41.52
CA GLY A 90 14.58 -11.79 -40.06
C GLY A 90 14.69 -10.41 -39.43
N VAL A 91 14.19 -10.27 -38.20
CA VAL A 91 14.14 -8.97 -37.48
C VAL A 91 15.15 -8.87 -36.33
N GLY A 92 16.17 -9.74 -36.32
CA GLY A 92 17.27 -9.72 -35.33
C GLY A 92 18.52 -8.96 -35.80
N ARG A 93 19.58 -8.98 -34.97
CA ARG A 93 20.84 -8.21 -35.10
C ARG A 93 21.52 -8.32 -36.47
N GLU A 94 21.47 -9.50 -37.09
CA GLU A 94 22.10 -9.75 -38.41
C GLU A 94 21.12 -9.66 -39.59
N GLY A 95 19.81 -9.56 -39.34
CA GLY A 95 18.80 -9.29 -40.37
C GLY A 95 18.96 -10.08 -41.70
N GLY A 96 18.88 -11.40 -41.67
CA GLY A 96 19.09 -12.26 -42.85
C GLY A 96 17.83 -12.75 -43.57
N GLU A 97 18.01 -13.58 -44.60
CA GLU A 97 16.91 -14.28 -45.27
C GLU A 97 16.20 -15.26 -44.32
N THR A 98 14.87 -15.28 -44.37
CA THR A 98 14.08 -16.18 -43.53
C THR A 98 13.92 -17.54 -44.18
N ARG A 99 13.97 -18.60 -43.38
CA ARG A 99 13.65 -19.95 -43.88
C ARG A 99 12.16 -20.22 -43.80
N GLY A 100 11.66 -21.06 -44.71
CA GLY A 100 10.32 -21.64 -44.58
C GLY A 100 10.21 -22.41 -43.25
N LEU A 101 9.01 -22.51 -42.68
CA LEU A 101 8.84 -23.04 -41.32
C LEU A 101 9.45 -24.43 -41.12
N VAL A 102 9.22 -25.34 -42.07
CA VAL A 102 9.75 -26.71 -41.99
C VAL A 102 11.27 -26.72 -42.05
N SER A 103 11.86 -25.95 -42.96
CA SER A 103 13.32 -25.80 -43.08
C SER A 103 13.93 -25.15 -41.85
N TYR A 104 13.24 -24.18 -41.23
CA TYR A 104 13.66 -23.54 -39.99
C TYR A 104 13.71 -24.55 -38.83
N VAL A 105 12.61 -25.28 -38.59
CA VAL A 105 12.54 -26.24 -37.48
C VAL A 105 13.56 -27.37 -37.64
N ARG A 106 13.83 -27.80 -38.88
CA ARG A 106 14.82 -28.83 -39.18
C ARG A 106 16.26 -28.35 -39.05
N ALA A 107 16.52 -27.07 -39.23
CA ALA A 107 17.86 -26.50 -39.09
C ALA A 107 18.35 -26.51 -37.63
N GLY A 108 17.42 -26.54 -36.66
CA GLY A 108 17.79 -26.50 -35.24
C GLY A 108 18.44 -25.16 -34.86
N PRO A 109 19.47 -25.16 -34.01
CA PRO A 109 20.19 -23.96 -33.56
C PRO A 109 21.24 -23.52 -34.60
N ASP A 110 20.79 -23.19 -35.82
CA ASP A 110 21.62 -22.64 -36.89
C ASP A 110 21.52 -21.10 -36.88
N SER A 111 22.62 -20.39 -36.62
CA SER A 111 22.62 -18.92 -36.56
C SER A 111 22.17 -18.26 -37.87
N ASN A 112 22.34 -18.95 -39.01
CA ASN A 112 21.91 -18.44 -40.33
C ASN A 112 20.45 -18.81 -40.68
N ALA A 113 19.71 -19.45 -39.78
CA ALA A 113 18.34 -19.90 -40.01
C ALA A 113 17.33 -19.01 -39.28
N HIS A 114 17.08 -17.79 -39.77
CA HIS A 114 16.19 -16.85 -39.08
C HIS A 114 14.71 -17.26 -39.18
N PRO A 115 13.97 -17.22 -38.05
CA PRO A 115 12.52 -17.45 -38.05
C PRO A 115 11.77 -16.26 -38.64
N LYS A 116 10.58 -16.54 -39.18
CA LYS A 116 9.62 -15.47 -39.53
C LYS A 116 8.83 -15.03 -38.29
N ALA A 117 9.50 -14.46 -37.30
CA ALA A 117 8.90 -14.04 -36.02
C ALA A 117 9.68 -12.88 -35.39
N LEU A 118 9.07 -12.20 -34.41
CA LEU A 118 9.77 -11.27 -33.51
C LEU A 118 10.66 -12.07 -32.54
N PHE A 119 11.76 -12.59 -33.05
CA PHE A 119 12.69 -13.45 -32.32
C PHE A 119 14.07 -13.40 -32.98
N ASP A 120 15.11 -13.13 -32.21
CA ASP A 120 16.49 -13.07 -32.72
C ASP A 120 17.20 -14.39 -32.47
N GLN A 121 17.24 -15.25 -33.49
CA GLN A 121 17.88 -16.55 -33.38
C GLN A 121 19.38 -16.48 -33.11
N THR A 122 20.11 -15.62 -33.82
CA THR A 122 21.58 -15.51 -33.67
C THR A 122 21.90 -15.13 -32.23
N TRP A 123 21.28 -14.05 -31.75
CA TRP A 123 21.47 -13.57 -30.39
C TRP A 123 21.03 -14.61 -29.35
N TYR A 124 19.91 -15.29 -29.59
CA TYR A 124 19.40 -16.29 -28.67
C TYR A 124 20.39 -17.46 -28.53
N ILE A 125 21.01 -17.91 -29.62
CA ILE A 125 22.04 -18.96 -29.56
C ILE A 125 23.30 -18.45 -28.85
N GLU A 126 23.76 -17.23 -29.16
CA GLU A 126 24.95 -16.62 -28.53
C GLU A 126 24.83 -16.55 -27.00
N LYS A 127 23.65 -16.17 -26.49
CA LYS A 127 23.39 -16.08 -25.04
C LYS A 127 23.09 -17.42 -24.38
N ASN A 128 22.82 -18.45 -25.18
CA ASN A 128 22.36 -19.76 -24.72
C ASN A 128 23.20 -20.86 -25.35
N ALA A 129 24.49 -20.89 -25.00
CA ALA A 129 25.48 -21.82 -25.56
C ALA A 129 25.12 -23.31 -25.32
N ASP A 130 24.28 -23.60 -24.32
CA ASP A 130 23.73 -24.93 -24.04
C ASP A 130 22.82 -25.48 -25.15
N LEU A 131 22.34 -24.62 -26.05
CA LEU A 131 21.56 -25.04 -27.21
C LEU A 131 22.43 -25.57 -28.35
N ALA A 132 23.74 -25.29 -28.36
CA ALA A 132 24.65 -25.74 -29.40
C ALA A 132 24.67 -27.27 -29.50
N GLY A 133 24.52 -27.81 -30.72
CA GLY A 133 24.48 -29.27 -30.96
C GLY A 133 23.16 -29.95 -30.61
N THR A 134 22.17 -29.23 -30.10
CA THR A 134 20.81 -29.78 -29.89
C THR A 134 20.03 -29.84 -31.21
N ALA A 135 18.96 -30.66 -31.26
CA ALA A 135 18.02 -30.65 -32.38
C ALA A 135 16.91 -29.58 -32.24
N TRP A 136 16.98 -28.73 -31.22
CA TRP A 136 15.93 -27.75 -30.92
C TRP A 136 16.05 -26.53 -31.81
N ALA A 137 14.96 -26.17 -32.49
CA ALA A 137 14.84 -24.85 -33.08
C ALA A 137 14.66 -23.81 -31.95
N PRO A 138 15.50 -22.77 -31.86
CA PRO A 138 15.49 -21.78 -30.77
C PRO A 138 14.11 -21.20 -30.42
N LEU A 139 13.30 -20.80 -31.40
CA LEU A 139 11.92 -20.33 -31.15
C LEU A 139 11.03 -21.41 -30.51
N ALA A 140 11.17 -22.67 -30.93
CA ALA A 140 10.41 -23.78 -30.34
C ALA A 140 10.86 -24.07 -28.91
N HIS A 141 12.17 -23.93 -28.63
CA HIS A 141 12.72 -24.02 -27.28
C HIS A 141 12.17 -22.90 -26.37
N TYR A 142 12.21 -21.65 -26.84
CA TYR A 142 11.71 -20.50 -26.09
C TYR A 142 10.25 -20.69 -25.65
N LEU A 143 9.40 -21.18 -26.56
CA LEU A 143 7.97 -21.38 -26.32
C LEU A 143 7.63 -22.35 -25.17
N VAL A 144 8.54 -23.27 -24.82
CA VAL A 144 8.27 -24.32 -23.82
C VAL A 144 9.16 -24.28 -22.60
N ALA A 145 10.38 -23.74 -22.75
CA ALA A 145 11.42 -23.72 -21.72
C ALA A 145 12.00 -22.31 -21.55
N GLY A 146 12.44 -21.68 -22.64
CA GLY A 146 13.22 -20.44 -22.55
C GLY A 146 12.52 -19.27 -21.86
N ASP A 147 11.22 -19.09 -22.07
CA ASP A 147 10.44 -18.06 -21.35
C ASP A 147 10.44 -18.29 -19.83
N LYS A 148 10.34 -19.55 -19.38
CA LYS A 148 10.32 -19.92 -17.95
C LYS A 148 11.70 -19.85 -17.31
N GLU A 149 12.72 -20.05 -18.12
CA GLU A 149 14.13 -19.98 -17.72
C GLU A 149 14.67 -18.54 -17.71
N GLY A 150 13.85 -17.55 -18.07
CA GLY A 150 14.27 -16.14 -18.06
C GLY A 150 15.22 -15.78 -19.20
N ARG A 151 15.19 -16.51 -20.32
CA ARG A 151 16.02 -16.23 -21.50
C ARG A 151 15.31 -15.23 -22.40
N ASP A 152 15.86 -14.02 -22.60
CA ASP A 152 15.21 -13.06 -23.50
C ASP A 152 15.06 -13.63 -24.91
N PRO A 153 14.01 -13.29 -25.66
CA PRO A 153 13.84 -13.76 -27.05
C PRO A 153 14.50 -12.85 -28.09
N HIS A 154 14.85 -11.62 -27.70
CA HIS A 154 15.34 -10.57 -28.60
C HIS A 154 16.08 -9.48 -27.78
N PRO A 155 17.14 -8.83 -28.30
CA PRO A 155 17.82 -7.73 -27.59
C PRO A 155 16.96 -6.52 -27.23
N LEU A 156 15.78 -6.38 -27.85
CA LEU A 156 14.81 -5.29 -27.62
C LEU A 156 13.55 -5.81 -26.93
N PHE A 157 13.68 -6.92 -26.21
CA PHE A 157 12.66 -7.48 -25.36
C PHE A 157 13.32 -7.87 -24.03
N ASP A 158 13.12 -7.06 -23.00
CA ASP A 158 13.63 -7.35 -21.66
C ASP A 158 12.62 -8.25 -20.94
N LEU A 159 12.91 -9.55 -20.88
CA LEU A 159 11.99 -10.53 -20.31
C LEU A 159 11.84 -10.35 -18.80
N ALA A 160 12.90 -9.98 -18.11
CA ALA A 160 12.89 -9.81 -16.66
C ALA A 160 11.99 -8.63 -16.27
N ASP A 161 12.23 -7.47 -16.88
CA ASP A 161 11.44 -6.25 -16.67
C ASP A 161 9.99 -6.41 -17.16
N TYR A 162 9.78 -7.05 -18.32
CA TYR A 162 8.42 -7.28 -18.81
C TYR A 162 7.61 -8.22 -17.91
N ARG A 163 8.25 -9.24 -17.31
CA ARG A 163 7.59 -10.16 -16.37
C ARG A 163 7.35 -9.50 -15.03
N SER A 164 8.30 -8.75 -14.48
CA SER A 164 8.11 -8.09 -13.18
C SER A 164 6.87 -7.20 -13.19
N ARG A 165 6.67 -6.44 -14.28
CA ARG A 165 5.53 -5.52 -14.43
C ARG A 165 4.21 -6.18 -14.81
N HIS A 166 4.23 -7.38 -15.43
CA HIS A 166 3.04 -7.96 -16.08
C HIS A 166 2.78 -9.45 -15.78
N ALA A 167 3.44 -10.04 -14.77
CA ALA A 167 3.37 -11.47 -14.45
C ALA A 167 1.93 -12.00 -14.33
N VAL A 168 1.04 -11.27 -13.66
CA VAL A 168 -0.37 -11.67 -13.47
C VAL A 168 -1.10 -11.79 -14.80
N LYS A 169 -0.94 -10.80 -15.69
CA LYS A 169 -1.61 -10.76 -17.01
C LYS A 169 -1.06 -11.84 -17.96
N ILE A 170 0.25 -12.08 -17.90
CA ILE A 170 0.90 -13.17 -18.65
C ILE A 170 0.37 -14.52 -18.17
N ALA A 171 0.37 -14.76 -16.85
CA ALA A 171 -0.11 -16.02 -16.26
C ALA A 171 -1.59 -16.29 -16.59
N ALA A 172 -2.45 -15.27 -16.49
CA ALA A 172 -3.88 -15.37 -16.81
C ALA A 172 -4.14 -15.72 -18.29
N SER A 173 -3.26 -15.33 -19.20
CA SER A 173 -3.36 -15.66 -20.63
C SER A 173 -2.88 -17.07 -20.98
N GLY A 174 -2.04 -17.67 -20.13
CA GLY A 174 -1.38 -18.94 -20.41
C GLY A 174 -0.38 -18.91 -21.58
N LEU A 175 0.02 -17.71 -22.03
CA LEU A 175 0.99 -17.47 -23.09
C LEU A 175 2.40 -17.27 -22.50
N THR A 176 3.45 -17.45 -23.32
CA THR A 176 4.79 -16.93 -22.99
C THR A 176 4.80 -15.40 -23.01
N ALA A 177 5.79 -14.74 -22.38
CA ALA A 177 5.86 -13.28 -22.34
C ALA A 177 5.91 -12.64 -23.73
N LEU A 178 6.69 -13.21 -24.67
CA LEU A 178 6.72 -12.73 -26.06
C LEU A 178 5.36 -12.86 -26.75
N GLN A 179 4.68 -14.00 -26.57
CA GLN A 179 3.33 -14.19 -27.12
C GLN A 179 2.35 -13.20 -26.51
N HIS A 180 2.39 -13.01 -25.19
CA HIS A 180 1.56 -12.03 -24.51
C HIS A 180 1.82 -10.63 -25.07
N PHE A 181 3.06 -10.20 -25.23
CA PHE A 181 3.38 -8.90 -25.81
C PHE A 181 2.83 -8.74 -27.23
N VAL A 182 3.06 -9.72 -28.10
CA VAL A 182 2.63 -9.67 -29.51
C VAL A 182 1.11 -9.65 -29.65
N PHE A 183 0.38 -10.40 -28.82
CA PHE A 183 -1.08 -10.56 -28.96
C PHE A 183 -1.92 -9.69 -28.03
N THR A 184 -1.35 -9.15 -26.95
CA THR A 184 -2.12 -8.45 -25.92
C THR A 184 -1.39 -7.20 -25.43
N GLY A 185 -0.14 -7.36 -25.00
CA GLY A 185 0.61 -6.33 -24.28
C GLY A 185 0.87 -5.07 -25.10
N ALA A 186 1.27 -5.19 -26.37
CA ALA A 186 1.54 -4.03 -27.22
C ALA A 186 0.30 -3.12 -27.36
N ARG A 187 -0.89 -3.70 -27.51
CA ARG A 187 -2.16 -2.95 -27.57
C ARG A 187 -2.50 -2.26 -26.25
N GLN A 188 -2.12 -2.85 -25.13
CA GLN A 188 -2.32 -2.29 -23.79
C GLN A 188 -1.26 -1.22 -23.44
N GLY A 189 -0.28 -0.99 -24.30
CA GLY A 189 0.81 -0.05 -24.06
C GLY A 189 1.90 -0.59 -23.14
N PHE A 190 2.09 -1.92 -23.09
CA PHE A 190 3.15 -2.53 -22.30
C PHE A 190 4.46 -2.55 -23.09
N ASN A 191 5.35 -1.61 -22.75
CA ASN A 191 6.66 -1.47 -23.38
C ASN A 191 7.47 -2.77 -23.26
N PRO A 192 8.00 -3.32 -24.37
CA PRO A 192 8.75 -4.58 -24.37
C PRO A 192 10.16 -4.45 -23.79
N HIS A 193 10.69 -3.23 -23.71
CA HIS A 193 12.03 -2.91 -23.25
C HIS A 193 12.04 -1.46 -22.74
N PRO A 194 12.83 -1.10 -21.71
CA PRO A 194 12.88 0.27 -21.18
C PRO A 194 13.20 1.34 -22.23
N LEU A 195 14.00 0.98 -23.24
CA LEU A 195 14.40 1.86 -24.35
C LEU A 195 13.44 1.86 -25.55
N PHE A 196 12.23 1.33 -25.43
CA PHE A 196 11.22 1.35 -26.50
C PHE A 196 9.86 1.76 -25.94
N ASP A 197 9.44 2.98 -26.21
CA ASP A 197 8.14 3.51 -25.81
C ASP A 197 7.11 3.33 -26.93
N LEU A 198 6.12 2.47 -26.69
CA LEU A 198 5.08 2.15 -27.67
C LEU A 198 4.23 3.36 -28.05
N ARG A 199 3.90 4.22 -27.08
CA ARG A 199 3.00 5.36 -27.30
C ARG A 199 3.71 6.44 -28.09
N HIS A 200 4.95 6.74 -27.73
CA HIS A 200 5.81 7.67 -28.45
C HIS A 200 6.02 7.22 -29.90
N TYR A 201 6.31 5.94 -30.11
CA TYR A 201 6.53 5.39 -31.45
C TYR A 201 5.25 5.41 -32.31
N VAL A 202 4.13 4.92 -31.79
CA VAL A 202 2.84 4.92 -32.50
C VAL A 202 2.35 6.34 -32.77
N GLY A 203 2.67 7.30 -31.90
CA GLY A 203 2.36 8.71 -32.10
C GLY A 203 2.95 9.30 -33.39
N GLN A 204 4.01 8.70 -33.92
CA GLN A 204 4.69 9.13 -35.16
C GLN A 204 4.24 8.32 -36.39
N ALA A 205 3.92 7.03 -36.20
CA ALA A 205 3.69 6.08 -37.29
C ALA A 205 2.20 5.90 -37.64
N GLU A 206 1.71 6.71 -38.58
CA GLU A 206 0.33 6.70 -39.09
C GLU A 206 -0.10 5.34 -39.67
N GLU A 207 0.81 4.66 -40.36
CA GLU A 207 0.65 3.32 -40.92
C GLU A 207 0.46 2.25 -39.84
N VAL A 208 1.14 2.37 -38.70
CA VAL A 208 0.98 1.47 -37.55
C VAL A 208 -0.36 1.75 -36.87
N ALA A 209 -0.73 3.03 -36.71
CA ALA A 209 -2.03 3.44 -36.19
C ALA A 209 -3.21 2.90 -37.01
N LYS A 210 -3.09 2.92 -38.35
CA LYS A 210 -4.13 2.37 -39.24
C LYS A 210 -4.14 0.85 -39.27
N SER A 211 -2.96 0.24 -39.34
CA SER A 211 -2.86 -1.20 -39.57
C SER A 211 -3.02 -2.02 -38.29
N GLY A 212 -2.63 -1.50 -37.13
CA GLY A 212 -2.52 -2.28 -35.89
C GLY A 212 -1.35 -3.27 -35.91
N GLU A 213 -0.35 -3.09 -36.78
CA GLU A 213 0.89 -3.90 -36.78
C GLU A 213 1.63 -3.76 -35.43
N ASN A 214 2.32 -4.81 -34.97
CA ASN A 214 3.10 -4.72 -33.74
C ASN A 214 4.19 -3.64 -33.86
N PRO A 215 4.24 -2.62 -32.98
CA PRO A 215 5.14 -1.48 -33.17
C PRO A 215 6.63 -1.84 -33.19
N LEU A 216 7.08 -2.77 -32.34
CA LEU A 216 8.48 -3.20 -32.32
C LEU A 216 8.87 -3.96 -33.60
N LEU A 217 7.97 -4.78 -34.13
CA LEU A 217 8.17 -5.46 -35.41
C LEU A 217 8.28 -4.46 -36.57
N HIS A 218 7.37 -3.47 -36.61
CA HIS A 218 7.41 -2.42 -37.62
C HIS A 218 8.70 -1.61 -37.56
N TYR A 219 9.12 -1.23 -36.34
CA TYR A 219 10.39 -0.54 -36.12
C TYR A 219 11.55 -1.31 -36.74
N LEU A 220 11.75 -2.58 -36.36
CA LEU A 220 12.85 -3.41 -36.85
C LEU A 220 12.83 -3.61 -38.37
N ARG A 221 11.63 -3.72 -38.96
CA ARG A 221 11.44 -3.94 -40.40
C ARG A 221 11.75 -2.71 -41.23
N GLU A 222 11.17 -1.56 -40.90
CA GLU A 222 11.28 -0.35 -41.72
C GLU A 222 11.18 0.97 -40.98
N GLY A 223 10.53 1.03 -39.82
CA GLY A 223 10.21 2.30 -39.21
C GLY A 223 11.40 3.16 -38.80
N TRP A 224 12.55 2.55 -38.46
CA TRP A 224 13.78 3.33 -38.24
C TRP A 224 14.32 3.98 -39.53
N ARG A 225 14.05 3.40 -40.71
CA ARG A 225 14.42 3.99 -42.02
C ARG A 225 13.51 5.15 -42.39
N LEU A 226 12.29 5.13 -41.87
CA LEU A 226 11.34 6.24 -41.98
C LEU A 226 11.62 7.37 -40.98
N GLY A 227 12.62 7.20 -40.12
CA GLY A 227 13.02 8.20 -39.13
C GLY A 227 12.14 8.25 -37.89
N TYR A 228 11.32 7.22 -37.63
CA TYR A 228 10.51 7.18 -36.40
C TYR A 228 11.35 6.83 -35.19
N GLU A 229 11.19 7.63 -34.15
CA GLU A 229 12.00 7.51 -32.94
C GLU A 229 11.39 6.51 -31.95
N PRO A 230 12.17 5.54 -31.43
CA PRO A 230 11.66 4.48 -30.57
C PRO A 230 11.45 4.93 -29.12
N HIS A 231 12.06 6.03 -28.68
CA HIS A 231 11.98 6.53 -27.32
C HIS A 231 12.36 8.02 -27.28
N PRO A 232 11.77 8.87 -26.43
CA PRO A 232 12.09 10.31 -26.38
C PRO A 232 13.57 10.64 -26.09
N LEU A 233 14.29 9.76 -25.40
CA LEU A 233 15.75 9.86 -25.16
C LEU A 233 16.60 9.00 -26.11
N PHE A 234 16.06 8.65 -27.28
CA PHE A 234 16.83 7.97 -28.32
C PHE A 234 16.47 8.56 -29.69
N SER A 235 17.41 9.28 -30.31
CA SER A 235 17.24 9.77 -31.68
C SER A 235 18.06 8.93 -32.65
N GLY A 236 17.39 8.03 -33.35
CA GLY A 236 17.94 7.17 -34.39
C GLY A 236 18.48 7.97 -35.58
N ALA A 237 17.80 9.02 -36.04
CA ALA A 237 18.29 9.83 -37.14
C ALA A 237 19.62 10.52 -36.78
N TRP A 238 19.68 11.12 -35.60
CA TRP A 238 20.90 11.72 -35.08
C TRP A 238 21.98 10.67 -34.81
N TYR A 239 21.62 9.53 -34.22
CA TYR A 239 22.55 8.44 -33.94
C TYR A 239 23.22 7.94 -35.21
N LEU A 240 22.49 7.74 -36.31
CA LEU A 240 23.07 7.33 -37.59
C LEU A 240 23.95 8.41 -38.20
N GLN A 241 23.61 9.69 -38.02
CA GLN A 241 24.44 10.81 -38.45
C GLN A 241 25.79 10.84 -37.70
N GLN A 242 25.77 10.60 -36.39
CA GLN A 242 27.00 10.55 -35.58
C GLN A 242 27.79 9.26 -35.80
N ASN A 243 27.14 8.20 -36.29
CA ASN A 243 27.71 6.87 -36.46
C ASN A 243 27.52 6.36 -37.91
N PRO A 244 28.25 6.93 -38.90
CA PRO A 244 28.11 6.54 -40.31
C PRO A 244 28.35 5.06 -40.56
N ASP A 245 29.21 4.41 -39.75
CA ASP A 245 29.49 2.97 -39.82
C ASP A 245 28.24 2.12 -39.56
N VAL A 246 27.32 2.58 -38.71
CA VAL A 246 26.04 1.91 -38.42
C VAL A 246 25.07 2.11 -39.58
N ALA A 247 25.04 3.33 -40.15
CA ALA A 247 24.20 3.66 -41.30
C ALA A 247 24.57 2.83 -42.54
N GLU A 248 25.86 2.70 -42.82
CA GLU A 248 26.39 1.89 -43.93
C GLU A 248 26.06 0.40 -43.79
N ARG A 249 26.08 -0.13 -42.55
CA ARG A 249 25.70 -1.52 -42.27
C ARG A 249 24.19 -1.77 -42.37
N GLY A 250 23.37 -0.72 -42.35
CA GLY A 250 21.92 -0.83 -42.46
C GLY A 250 21.25 -1.54 -41.28
N ILE A 251 21.82 -1.40 -40.07
CA ILE A 251 21.33 -2.00 -38.82
C ILE A 251 20.38 -1.00 -38.11
N PRO A 252 19.25 -1.44 -37.52
CA PRO A 252 18.40 -0.55 -36.72
C PRO A 252 19.21 0.14 -35.59
N PRO A 253 19.15 1.47 -35.45
CA PRO A 253 20.05 2.22 -34.57
C PRO A 253 19.89 1.85 -33.08
N LEU A 254 18.66 1.70 -32.58
CA LEU A 254 18.43 1.24 -31.19
C LEU A 254 18.98 -0.17 -30.95
N LEU A 255 18.84 -1.07 -31.93
CA LEU A 255 19.37 -2.44 -31.82
C LEU A 255 20.90 -2.42 -31.76
N HIS A 256 21.55 -1.58 -32.57
CA HIS A 256 22.99 -1.36 -32.49
C HIS A 256 23.39 -0.80 -31.12
N TYR A 257 22.69 0.21 -30.62
CA TYR A 257 22.99 0.82 -29.34
C TYR A 257 22.94 -0.20 -28.19
N VAL A 258 21.87 -0.97 -28.09
CA VAL A 258 21.70 -1.98 -27.03
C VAL A 258 22.73 -3.10 -27.13
N THR A 259 23.11 -3.50 -28.34
CA THR A 259 24.03 -4.64 -28.53
C THR A 259 25.51 -4.27 -28.54
N SER A 260 25.86 -3.01 -28.81
CA SER A 260 27.27 -2.58 -28.97
C SER A 260 27.48 -1.11 -28.60
N GLY A 261 26.65 -0.20 -29.12
CA GLY A 261 26.88 1.23 -29.00
C GLY A 261 26.93 1.79 -27.57
N ALA A 262 26.15 1.26 -26.64
CA ALA A 262 26.19 1.64 -25.23
C ALA A 262 27.54 1.29 -24.58
N GLY A 263 28.06 0.09 -24.86
CA GLY A 263 29.38 -0.34 -24.37
C GLY A 263 30.54 0.42 -25.01
N GLU A 264 30.35 0.95 -26.21
CA GLU A 264 31.30 1.83 -26.90
C GLU A 264 31.19 3.30 -26.45
N GLY A 265 30.29 3.63 -25.51
CA GLY A 265 30.10 4.98 -25.02
C GLY A 265 29.43 5.93 -26.03
N ARG A 266 28.82 5.41 -27.10
CA ARG A 266 28.16 6.23 -28.13
C ARG A 266 26.89 6.86 -27.56
N PRO A 267 26.73 8.19 -27.58
CA PRO A 267 25.50 8.84 -27.09
C PRO A 267 24.26 8.45 -27.92
N PRO A 268 23.11 8.12 -27.31
CA PRO A 268 21.85 7.79 -28.00
C PRO A 268 21.03 9.02 -28.39
N HIS A 269 21.30 10.17 -27.78
CA HIS A 269 20.53 11.40 -27.93
C HIS A 269 21.42 12.63 -27.68
N PRO A 270 21.20 13.79 -28.33
CA PRO A 270 21.99 15.00 -28.11
C PRO A 270 22.04 15.48 -26.65
N LEU A 271 21.02 15.15 -25.86
CA LEU A 271 20.90 15.54 -24.45
C LEU A 271 21.22 14.42 -23.44
N PHE A 272 21.65 13.24 -23.92
CA PHE A 272 22.09 12.13 -23.09
C PHE A 272 23.49 11.69 -23.49
N ASP A 273 24.47 11.88 -22.60
CA ASP A 273 25.86 11.52 -22.87
C ASP A 273 26.22 10.22 -22.15
N THR A 274 26.35 9.14 -22.92
CA THR A 274 26.62 7.79 -22.41
C THR A 274 27.95 7.71 -21.65
N GLY A 275 29.01 8.31 -22.19
CA GLY A 275 30.34 8.25 -21.59
C GLY A 275 30.40 9.07 -20.31
N TRP A 276 29.91 10.32 -20.37
CA TRP A 276 29.84 11.19 -19.22
C TRP A 276 28.99 10.60 -18.09
N TYR A 277 27.82 10.03 -18.41
CA TYR A 277 26.94 9.41 -17.43
C TYR A 277 27.61 8.22 -16.75
N ALA A 278 28.19 7.30 -17.54
CA ALA A 278 28.88 6.13 -17.02
C ALA A 278 30.08 6.49 -16.14
N ASP A 279 30.81 7.54 -16.49
CA ASP A 279 31.92 8.05 -15.67
C ASP A 279 31.43 8.72 -14.38
N ARG A 280 30.35 9.49 -14.44
CA ARG A 280 29.82 10.25 -13.30
C ARG A 280 29.15 9.36 -12.25
N TYR A 281 28.53 8.26 -12.67
CA TYR A 281 27.74 7.34 -11.84
C TYR A 281 28.33 5.92 -11.79
N ARG A 282 29.63 5.79 -12.05
CA ARG A 282 30.38 4.52 -12.19
C ARG A 282 30.16 3.52 -11.05
N ASP A 283 29.99 4.00 -9.82
CA ASP A 283 29.81 3.15 -8.62
C ASP A 283 28.41 2.54 -8.51
N ALA A 284 27.43 3.04 -9.29
CA ALA A 284 26.01 2.69 -9.18
C ALA A 284 25.45 1.97 -10.41
N THR A 285 26.19 1.90 -11.53
CA THR A 285 25.74 1.17 -12.72
C THR A 285 25.92 -0.33 -12.49
N ALA A 286 24.81 -1.08 -12.47
CA ALA A 286 24.84 -2.53 -12.34
C ALA A 286 25.71 -3.18 -13.44
N LEU A 287 26.47 -4.21 -13.07
CA LEU A 287 27.32 -4.97 -13.99
C LEU A 287 26.51 -5.48 -15.20
N GLY A 288 26.72 -4.88 -16.37
CA GLY A 288 26.10 -5.27 -17.64
C GLY A 288 24.88 -4.45 -18.10
N ALA A 289 24.39 -3.48 -17.34
CA ALA A 289 23.30 -2.58 -17.78
C ALA A 289 23.82 -1.45 -18.68
N SER A 290 23.06 -1.08 -19.72
CA SER A 290 23.41 0.10 -20.54
C SER A 290 23.18 1.41 -19.75
N PRO A 291 24.02 2.45 -19.91
CA PRO A 291 23.87 3.71 -19.16
C PRO A 291 22.50 4.39 -19.27
N LEU A 292 21.87 4.34 -20.45
CA LEU A 292 20.52 4.89 -20.62
C LEU A 292 19.45 4.03 -19.94
N ALA A 293 19.57 2.70 -19.96
CA ALA A 293 18.65 1.83 -19.24
C ALA A 293 18.80 1.99 -17.71
N ASP A 294 20.03 2.11 -17.21
CA ASP A 294 20.31 2.43 -15.81
C ASP A 294 19.74 3.80 -15.42
N PHE A 295 19.89 4.82 -16.28
CA PHE A 295 19.25 6.11 -16.06
C PHE A 295 17.74 5.98 -15.98
N LEU A 296 17.09 5.25 -16.88
CA LEU A 296 15.64 5.12 -16.84
C LEU A 296 15.13 4.33 -15.63
N ALA A 297 15.88 3.34 -15.16
CA ALA A 297 15.53 2.54 -14.00
C ALA A 297 15.80 3.25 -12.67
N HIS A 298 16.91 3.99 -12.55
CA HIS A 298 17.40 4.50 -11.25
C HIS A 298 17.64 6.03 -11.22
N GLY A 299 17.53 6.71 -12.36
CA GLY A 299 17.80 8.14 -12.49
C GLY A 299 16.80 9.04 -11.78
N LEU A 300 15.55 8.58 -11.62
CA LEU A 300 14.49 9.27 -10.89
C LEU A 300 14.81 9.39 -9.39
N GLU A 301 15.02 8.25 -8.73
CA GLU A 301 15.36 8.19 -7.30
C GLU A 301 16.65 8.94 -6.98
N GLY A 302 17.66 8.80 -7.85
CA GLY A 302 18.96 9.43 -7.68
C GLY A 302 19.04 10.89 -8.13
N ARG A 303 17.95 11.49 -8.66
CA ARG A 303 17.93 12.82 -9.30
C ARG A 303 19.13 13.04 -10.23
N ARG A 304 19.45 12.02 -11.03
CA ARG A 304 20.67 12.00 -11.84
C ARG A 304 20.55 12.96 -13.03
N ASN A 305 21.66 13.57 -13.43
CA ASN A 305 21.72 14.37 -14.64
C ASN A 305 21.98 13.43 -15.84
N PRO A 306 21.32 13.63 -16.99
CA PRO A 306 21.53 12.81 -18.18
C PRO A 306 22.75 13.25 -19.01
N SER A 307 23.20 14.49 -18.84
CA SER A 307 24.38 15.06 -19.48
C SER A 307 24.84 16.31 -18.72
N LEU A 308 25.94 16.95 -19.18
CA LEU A 308 26.39 18.25 -18.67
C LEU A 308 25.41 19.39 -19.00
N HIS A 309 24.51 19.22 -19.96
CA HIS A 309 23.66 20.29 -20.50
C HIS A 309 22.27 20.37 -19.88
N PHE A 310 21.94 19.42 -18.99
CA PHE A 310 20.66 19.37 -18.31
C PHE A 310 20.91 19.18 -16.82
N ASP A 311 20.38 20.11 -16.02
CA ASP A 311 20.48 20.05 -14.56
C ASP A 311 19.11 19.65 -13.99
N THR A 312 19.01 18.39 -13.58
CA THR A 312 17.80 17.80 -13.03
C THR A 312 17.32 18.55 -11.79
N ALA A 313 18.22 19.00 -10.92
CA ALA A 313 17.85 19.71 -9.71
C ALA A 313 17.30 21.10 -10.04
N PHE A 314 18.01 21.85 -10.88
CA PHE A 314 17.57 23.18 -11.34
C PHE A 314 16.23 23.13 -12.07
N TYR A 315 16.09 22.19 -13.02
CA TYR A 315 14.86 22.07 -13.80
C TYR A 315 13.65 21.77 -12.90
N LEU A 316 13.79 20.84 -11.94
CA LEU A 316 12.72 20.51 -10.99
C LEU A 316 12.43 21.65 -10.01
N GLU A 317 13.43 22.43 -9.61
CA GLU A 317 13.24 23.63 -8.80
C GLU A 317 12.40 24.69 -9.53
N GLN A 318 12.64 24.88 -10.83
CA GLN A 318 11.86 25.80 -11.66
C GLN A 318 10.48 25.27 -12.03
N ASN A 319 10.33 23.95 -12.05
CA ASN A 319 9.12 23.26 -12.50
C ASN A 319 8.65 22.26 -11.44
N PRO A 320 8.26 22.73 -10.23
CA PRO A 320 7.78 21.84 -9.17
C PRO A 320 6.48 21.12 -9.53
N GLN A 321 5.78 21.56 -10.59
CA GLN A 321 4.61 20.90 -11.16
C GLN A 321 4.95 19.65 -12.00
N ALA A 322 6.22 19.40 -12.32
CA ALA A 322 6.64 18.21 -13.06
C ALA A 322 6.26 16.93 -12.30
N PRO A 323 5.66 15.91 -12.95
CA PRO A 323 5.27 14.67 -12.28
C PRO A 323 6.48 13.95 -11.62
N GLU A 324 6.32 13.51 -10.37
CA GLU A 324 7.41 12.86 -9.60
C GLU A 324 7.83 11.48 -10.15
N ASP A 325 6.96 10.84 -10.93
CA ASP A 325 7.16 9.54 -11.59
C ASP A 325 7.73 9.66 -13.01
N VAL A 326 8.00 10.88 -13.49
CA VAL A 326 8.55 11.15 -14.83
C VAL A 326 9.92 11.79 -14.72
N HIS A 327 10.91 11.24 -15.44
CA HIS A 327 12.26 11.81 -15.44
C HIS A 327 12.22 13.29 -15.82
N ALA A 328 12.93 14.14 -15.09
CA ALA A 328 12.95 15.60 -15.31
C ALA A 328 13.20 15.98 -16.79
N ILE A 329 14.15 15.31 -17.44
CA ILE A 329 14.43 15.51 -18.86
C ILE A 329 13.29 15.03 -19.77
N LEU A 330 12.59 13.93 -19.43
CA LEU A 330 11.43 13.48 -20.20
C LEU A 330 10.28 14.48 -20.08
N HIS A 331 10.03 15.01 -18.88
CA HIS A 331 9.05 16.08 -18.67
C HIS A 331 9.43 17.36 -19.42
N TYR A 332 10.72 17.73 -19.45
CA TYR A 332 11.20 18.85 -20.26
C TYR A 332 10.94 18.65 -21.75
N LEU A 333 11.28 17.46 -22.26
CA LEU A 333 11.11 17.10 -23.67
C LEU A 333 9.64 16.95 -24.09
N SER A 334 8.73 16.64 -23.15
CA SER A 334 7.30 16.49 -23.46
C SER A 334 6.50 17.75 -23.21
N GLU A 335 6.84 18.55 -22.20
CA GLU A 335 5.99 19.65 -21.73
C GLU A 335 6.79 20.92 -21.44
N GLY A 336 7.76 20.86 -20.53
CA GLY A 336 8.40 22.07 -19.99
C GLY A 336 9.08 22.97 -21.02
N ALA A 337 9.78 22.41 -22.00
CA ALA A 337 10.38 23.20 -23.08
C ALA A 337 9.33 24.00 -23.88
N PHE A 338 8.14 23.44 -24.04
CA PHE A 338 7.02 24.09 -24.74
C PHE A 338 6.26 25.07 -23.84
N GLU A 339 6.46 24.97 -22.53
CA GLU A 339 6.00 25.96 -21.55
C GLU A 339 6.99 27.11 -21.32
N GLY A 340 8.21 27.01 -21.85
CA GLY A 340 9.27 28.02 -21.72
C GLY A 340 10.19 27.78 -20.53
N ALA A 341 10.17 26.58 -19.96
CA ALA A 341 11.02 26.20 -18.84
C ALA A 341 12.48 26.08 -19.26
N SER A 342 13.40 26.56 -18.42
CA SER A 342 14.84 26.48 -18.68
C SER A 342 15.42 25.16 -18.13
N PRO A 343 16.22 24.42 -18.90
CA PRO A 343 16.74 23.09 -18.53
C PRO A 343 17.98 23.12 -17.63
N ALA A 344 18.69 24.25 -17.56
CA ALA A 344 19.90 24.43 -16.76
C ALA A 344 20.14 25.92 -16.46
N PRO A 345 20.91 26.27 -15.40
CA PRO A 345 21.20 27.66 -15.05
C PRO A 345 21.90 28.46 -16.16
N ASP A 346 22.61 27.78 -17.06
CA ASP A 346 23.39 28.37 -18.15
C ASP A 346 22.65 28.35 -19.51
N PHE A 347 21.35 28.05 -19.52
CA PHE A 347 20.53 28.00 -20.73
C PHE A 347 19.12 28.54 -20.48
N ASP A 348 18.84 29.74 -20.99
CA ASP A 348 17.50 30.36 -20.95
C ASP A 348 16.71 30.00 -22.23
N GLU A 349 15.62 29.25 -22.06
CA GLU A 349 14.77 28.75 -23.14
C GLU A 349 14.20 29.90 -24.00
N LEU A 350 13.68 30.95 -23.35
CA LEU A 350 12.99 32.06 -24.02
C LEU A 350 13.96 33.00 -24.72
N ALA A 351 15.11 33.28 -24.10
CA ALA A 351 16.16 34.07 -24.70
C ALA A 351 16.71 33.37 -25.96
N TYR A 352 16.85 32.04 -25.92
CA TYR A 352 17.30 31.28 -27.08
C TYR A 352 16.28 31.31 -28.22
N LEU A 353 14.98 31.13 -27.93
CA LEU A 353 13.92 31.22 -28.94
C LEU A 353 13.86 32.62 -29.58
N THR A 354 14.08 33.67 -28.79
CA THR A 354 14.10 35.05 -29.30
C THR A 354 15.27 35.29 -30.25
N ALA A 355 16.46 34.74 -29.93
CA ALA A 355 17.63 34.82 -30.79
C ALA A 355 17.55 33.91 -32.02
N ASN A 356 16.76 32.84 -31.95
CA ASN A 356 16.58 31.85 -33.01
C ASN A 356 15.08 31.57 -33.24
N PRO A 357 14.30 32.51 -33.80
CA PRO A 357 12.84 32.35 -33.96
C PRO A 357 12.44 31.11 -34.75
N GLN A 358 13.29 30.64 -35.67
CA GLN A 358 13.08 29.39 -36.41
C GLN A 358 12.96 28.16 -35.50
N ALA A 359 13.56 28.18 -34.30
CA ALA A 359 13.45 27.09 -33.33
C ALA A 359 12.04 26.99 -32.71
N ALA A 360 11.25 28.07 -32.73
CA ALA A 360 9.88 28.06 -32.21
C ALA A 360 8.92 27.24 -33.08
N GLU A 361 9.26 27.02 -34.36
CA GLU A 361 8.47 26.21 -35.30
C GLU A 361 8.87 24.73 -35.27
N ALA A 362 9.96 24.37 -34.59
CA ALA A 362 10.46 23.00 -34.54
C ALA A 362 9.75 22.15 -33.46
N PRO A 363 9.49 20.86 -33.72
CA PRO A 363 8.84 19.95 -32.76
C PRO A 363 9.77 19.44 -31.65
N ILE A 364 10.94 20.05 -31.46
CA ILE A 364 11.98 19.69 -30.48
C ILE A 364 12.27 20.90 -29.58
N SER A 365 12.72 20.68 -28.35
CA SER A 365 13.10 21.72 -27.38
C SER A 365 14.17 22.70 -27.91
N ALA A 366 14.26 23.89 -27.32
CA ALA A 366 15.31 24.84 -27.69
C ALA A 366 16.70 24.28 -27.40
N LEU A 367 16.86 23.53 -26.30
CA LEU A 367 18.12 22.87 -25.95
C LEU A 367 18.48 21.77 -26.96
N GLU A 368 17.53 20.98 -27.45
CA GLU A 368 17.77 20.04 -28.56
C GLU A 368 18.17 20.76 -29.84
N HIS A 369 17.44 21.83 -30.21
CA HIS A 369 17.78 22.64 -31.39
C HIS A 369 19.20 23.21 -31.28
N TRP A 370 19.60 23.67 -30.09
CA TRP A 370 20.96 24.12 -29.81
C TRP A 370 21.99 23.00 -29.94
N ALA A 371 21.74 21.84 -29.32
CA ALA A 371 22.66 20.71 -29.38
C ALA A 371 22.91 20.22 -30.82
N LEU A 372 21.88 20.29 -31.68
CA LEU A 372 21.95 19.93 -33.09
C LEU A 372 22.63 21.00 -33.96
N SER A 373 22.36 22.29 -33.73
CA SER A 373 22.84 23.40 -34.59
C SER A 373 24.16 24.01 -34.14
N ARG A 374 24.56 23.82 -32.88
CA ARG A 374 25.70 24.50 -32.22
C ARG A 374 25.62 26.04 -32.30
N ALA A 375 24.40 26.60 -32.34
CA ALA A 375 24.21 28.04 -32.27
C ALA A 375 24.80 28.64 -30.98
N PRO A 376 25.24 29.91 -30.96
CA PRO A 376 25.74 30.55 -29.75
C PRO A 376 24.69 30.53 -28.61
N LYS A 377 25.09 30.15 -27.39
CA LYS A 377 24.23 30.27 -26.20
C LYS A 377 24.01 31.77 -25.89
N PRO A 378 22.79 32.21 -25.55
CA PRO A 378 22.53 33.57 -25.07
C PRO A 378 23.19 33.81 -23.70
N GLU A 379 23.58 35.06 -23.39
CA GLU A 379 24.10 35.38 -22.05
C GLU A 379 23.00 35.31 -20.97
N PRO A 380 23.26 34.73 -19.79
CA PRO A 380 22.25 34.52 -18.76
C PRO A 380 21.69 35.86 -18.23
N GLY A 381 20.39 36.10 -18.47
CA GLY A 381 19.68 37.30 -18.07
C GLY A 381 18.95 37.13 -16.72
N ALA A 382 19.15 38.08 -15.80
CA ALA A 382 18.44 38.11 -14.53
C ALA A 382 16.95 38.52 -14.69
N GLY A 383 16.03 37.66 -14.25
CA GLY A 383 14.66 38.00 -13.86
C GLY A 383 13.56 37.28 -14.64
N HIS A 384 12.70 36.52 -13.94
CA HIS A 384 11.48 35.93 -14.50
C HIS A 384 10.23 36.47 -13.78
N VAL A 385 9.25 36.90 -14.56
CA VAL A 385 7.93 37.41 -14.14
C VAL A 385 6.86 36.48 -14.71
N ARG A 386 5.91 36.00 -13.89
CA ARG A 386 4.77 35.17 -14.32
C ARG A 386 3.58 36.04 -14.75
N ALA A 387 2.95 35.69 -15.88
CA ALA A 387 1.63 36.16 -16.30
C ALA A 387 0.67 34.95 -16.34
N GLY A 388 -0.57 35.12 -15.86
CA GLY A 388 -1.52 34.02 -15.64
C GLY A 388 -2.83 34.09 -16.44
N GLY A 389 -3.51 32.93 -16.48
CA GLY A 389 -4.97 32.75 -16.39
C GLY A 389 -5.79 32.58 -17.67
N SER A 390 -6.48 31.44 -17.84
CA SER A 390 -7.97 31.37 -17.92
C SER A 390 -8.54 29.94 -18.09
N ASP A 391 -9.61 29.68 -17.32
CA ASP A 391 -10.76 28.75 -17.48
C ASP A 391 -10.57 27.28 -17.86
N THR A 392 -10.73 26.43 -16.85
CA THR A 392 -10.88 24.97 -16.94
C THR A 392 -11.91 24.48 -15.90
N GLY A 393 -12.60 23.37 -16.14
CA GLY A 393 -13.78 22.92 -15.37
C GLY A 393 -13.47 22.46 -13.93
N LEU A 394 -14.48 22.26 -13.08
CA LEU A 394 -14.37 22.01 -11.62
C LEU A 394 -13.30 20.96 -11.21
N PHE A 395 -13.13 19.86 -11.95
CA PHE A 395 -12.10 18.85 -11.69
C PHE A 395 -10.67 19.30 -12.10
N GLU A 396 -10.59 20.20 -13.06
CA GLU A 396 -9.36 20.80 -13.57
C GLU A 396 -8.98 22.05 -12.74
N GLN A 397 -9.96 22.71 -12.10
CA GLN A 397 -9.75 23.71 -11.03
C GLN A 397 -9.16 23.06 -9.76
N LEU A 398 -9.62 21.85 -9.41
CA LEU A 398 -9.06 21.07 -8.30
C LEU A 398 -7.62 20.59 -8.59
N ARG A 399 -7.30 20.21 -9.85
CA ARG A 399 -5.91 19.93 -10.25
C ARG A 399 -5.03 21.18 -10.34
N ALA A 400 -5.57 22.30 -10.82
CA ALA A 400 -4.85 23.58 -10.85
C ALA A 400 -4.61 24.15 -9.44
N ALA A 401 -5.47 23.82 -8.47
CA ALA A 401 -5.23 24.09 -7.05
C ALA A 401 -4.08 23.21 -6.49
N ARG A 402 -3.99 21.95 -6.92
CA ARG A 402 -2.90 21.01 -6.57
C ARG A 402 -1.50 21.52 -6.96
N ALA A 403 -1.40 22.24 -8.08
CA ALA A 403 -0.13 22.78 -8.60
C ALA A 403 0.31 24.09 -7.93
N LYS A 404 -0.52 24.71 -7.08
CA LYS A 404 -0.17 26.00 -6.49
C LYS A 404 0.82 25.92 -5.33
N ASP A 405 1.08 24.75 -4.74
CA ASP A 405 2.13 24.62 -3.74
C ASP A 405 2.45 23.15 -3.32
N ALA A 406 3.12 22.36 -4.18
CA ALA A 406 3.65 21.05 -3.75
C ALA A 406 4.60 21.16 -2.53
N SER A 407 5.12 22.37 -2.26
CA SER A 407 5.89 22.69 -1.05
C SER A 407 5.05 22.68 0.24
N LEU A 408 3.73 22.91 0.16
CA LEU A 408 2.84 22.95 1.33
C LEU A 408 2.41 21.57 1.80
N TYR A 409 2.40 20.56 0.93
CA TYR A 409 2.16 19.17 1.35
C TYR A 409 3.28 18.66 2.26
N ASP A 410 4.51 19.15 2.07
CA ASP A 410 5.71 18.78 2.84
C ASP A 410 6.01 17.27 2.80
N VAL A 411 6.33 16.80 1.58
CA VAL A 411 6.78 15.42 1.31
C VAL A 411 8.02 15.05 2.13
N GLN A 412 8.85 16.02 2.49
CA GLN A 412 10.03 15.77 3.33
C GLN A 412 9.63 15.41 4.75
N ALA A 413 8.70 16.14 5.38
CA ALA A 413 8.17 15.77 6.69
C ALA A 413 7.51 14.39 6.69
N TYR A 414 6.79 14.04 5.61
CA TYR A 414 6.28 12.67 5.42
C TYR A 414 7.41 11.65 5.47
N ARG A 415 8.44 11.80 4.61
CA ARG A 415 9.58 10.86 4.52
C ARG A 415 10.34 10.75 5.84
N ASP A 416 10.57 11.87 6.52
CA ASP A 416 11.29 11.92 7.79
C ASP A 416 10.52 11.16 8.89
N LEU A 417 9.21 11.38 9.01
CA LEU A 417 8.36 10.71 10.00
C LEU A 417 8.11 9.24 9.65
N ALA A 418 7.97 8.89 8.38
CA ALA A 418 7.89 7.50 7.92
C ALA A 418 9.18 6.73 8.22
N ALA A 419 10.35 7.35 8.03
CA ALA A 419 11.62 6.77 8.44
C ALA A 419 11.72 6.65 9.97
N GLU A 420 11.25 7.65 10.70
CA GLU A 420 11.25 7.63 12.17
C GLU A 420 10.36 6.51 12.74
N ARG A 421 9.22 6.22 12.11
CA ARG A 421 8.37 5.06 12.45
C ARG A 421 9.18 3.77 12.51
N ARG A 422 9.98 3.51 11.46
CA ARG A 422 10.82 2.31 11.37
C ARG A 422 11.87 2.30 12.49
N ARG A 423 12.51 3.43 12.77
CA ARG A 423 13.49 3.55 13.86
C ARG A 423 12.87 3.33 15.24
N ILE A 424 11.66 3.84 15.49
CA ILE A 424 10.92 3.60 16.75
C ILE A 424 10.67 2.11 16.94
N ASP A 425 10.19 1.42 15.90
CA ASP A 425 9.93 -0.02 15.95
C ASP A 425 11.22 -0.85 16.13
N GLU A 426 12.30 -0.51 15.40
CA GLU A 426 13.61 -1.15 15.53
C GLU A 426 14.23 -0.93 16.91
N ALA A 427 14.22 0.31 17.41
CA ALA A 427 14.77 0.66 18.72
C ALA A 427 13.98 -0.02 19.85
N ARG A 428 12.66 -0.14 19.71
CA ARG A 428 11.83 -0.90 20.66
C ARG A 428 12.23 -2.37 20.69
N LYS A 429 12.33 -3.03 19.53
CA LYS A 429 12.74 -4.43 19.41
C LYS A 429 14.17 -4.66 19.92
N ALA A 430 15.09 -3.74 19.66
CA ALA A 430 16.48 -3.83 20.11
C ALA A 430 16.64 -3.73 21.63
N LYS A 431 15.68 -3.12 22.33
CA LYS A 431 15.68 -3.01 23.81
C LYS A 431 15.08 -4.22 24.52
N VAL A 432 14.43 -5.13 23.79
CA VAL A 432 13.79 -6.32 24.37
C VAL A 432 14.87 -7.21 24.98
N THR A 433 14.82 -7.37 26.30
CA THR A 433 15.70 -8.26 27.05
C THR A 433 14.85 -9.28 27.78
N VAL A 434 14.88 -10.51 27.30
CA VAL A 434 14.12 -11.64 27.84
C VAL A 434 15.07 -12.77 28.21
N LYS A 435 14.64 -13.64 29.13
CA LYS A 435 15.44 -14.79 29.55
C LYS A 435 15.12 -15.98 28.64
N PRO A 436 16.13 -16.71 28.12
CA PRO A 436 15.91 -17.95 27.42
C PRO A 436 15.09 -18.94 28.24
N LEU A 437 14.17 -19.62 27.58
CA LEU A 437 13.29 -20.57 28.23
C LEU A 437 14.02 -21.88 28.50
N LYS A 438 13.69 -22.54 29.61
CA LYS A 438 14.24 -23.86 29.92
C LYS A 438 13.48 -24.91 29.10
N LEU A 439 14.08 -25.33 28.00
CA LEU A 439 13.52 -26.33 27.10
C LEU A 439 14.05 -27.73 27.41
N ILE A 440 13.25 -28.73 27.06
CA ILE A 440 13.73 -30.11 26.99
C ILE A 440 14.68 -30.18 25.80
N ASN A 441 15.92 -30.60 26.05
CA ASN A 441 16.94 -30.76 25.02
C ASN A 441 17.60 -32.12 25.20
N LEU A 442 17.35 -33.04 24.27
CA LEU A 442 17.84 -34.40 24.31
C LEU A 442 19.19 -34.52 23.61
N GLY A 443 20.09 -35.34 24.17
CA GLY A 443 21.31 -35.75 23.48
C GLY A 443 21.00 -36.81 22.42
N GLU A 444 21.72 -36.80 21.29
CA GLU A 444 21.58 -37.79 20.20
C GLU A 444 21.72 -39.25 20.67
N ARG A 445 22.45 -39.48 21.78
CA ARG A 445 22.68 -40.82 22.34
C ARG A 445 21.59 -41.28 23.31
N ASP A 446 20.67 -40.39 23.69
CA ASP A 446 19.67 -40.63 24.73
C ASP A 446 18.25 -40.84 24.17
N LEU A 447 18.07 -40.86 22.84
CA LEU A 447 16.76 -40.90 22.19
C LEU A 447 15.95 -42.15 22.55
N ASP A 448 16.55 -43.34 22.54
CA ASP A 448 15.86 -44.58 22.95
C ASP A 448 15.46 -44.56 24.43
N LYS A 449 16.32 -44.01 25.29
CA LYS A 449 16.04 -43.87 26.73
C LYS A 449 14.90 -42.87 26.97
N ALA A 450 14.90 -41.76 26.24
CA ALA A 450 13.84 -40.76 26.29
C ALA A 450 12.51 -41.36 25.83
N ALA A 451 12.49 -42.08 24.71
CA ALA A 451 11.31 -42.78 24.21
C ALA A 451 10.77 -43.81 25.22
N ALA A 452 11.64 -44.57 25.89
CA ALA A 452 11.25 -45.53 26.92
C ALA A 452 10.65 -44.89 28.19
N ALA A 453 10.91 -43.60 28.43
CA ALA A 453 10.36 -42.84 29.55
C ALA A 453 9.01 -42.17 29.23
N LEU A 454 8.57 -42.22 27.96
CA LEU A 454 7.28 -41.69 27.54
C LEU A 454 6.18 -42.75 27.72
N ALA A 455 5.04 -42.35 28.29
CA ALA A 455 3.85 -43.17 28.37
C ALA A 455 2.61 -42.29 28.42
N PHE A 456 1.62 -42.60 27.58
CA PHE A 456 0.38 -41.82 27.49
C PHE A 456 -0.83 -42.68 27.86
N ALA A 457 -1.83 -42.08 28.51
CA ALA A 457 -3.06 -42.77 28.84
C ALA A 457 -3.94 -42.90 27.58
N ALA A 458 -4.51 -44.08 27.36
CA ALA A 458 -5.47 -44.30 26.29
C ALA A 458 -6.85 -43.77 26.73
N ALA A 459 -7.19 -42.53 26.37
CA ALA A 459 -8.52 -41.98 26.58
C ALA A 459 -9.55 -42.71 25.69
N ALA A 460 -10.55 -43.37 26.30
CA ALA A 460 -11.60 -44.08 25.55
C ALA A 460 -12.52 -43.14 24.75
N LYS A 461 -12.76 -41.93 25.29
CA LYS A 461 -13.51 -40.83 24.66
C LYS A 461 -12.71 -39.54 24.85
N PRO A 462 -11.67 -39.31 24.04
CA PRO A 462 -10.87 -38.10 24.17
C PRO A 462 -11.73 -36.87 23.84
N ARG A 463 -11.51 -35.78 24.57
CA ARG A 463 -12.01 -34.44 24.24
C ARG A 463 -11.21 -33.84 23.07
N ALA A 464 -9.90 -34.07 23.04
CA ALA A 464 -9.01 -33.57 21.99
C ALA A 464 -8.15 -34.67 21.36
N SER A 465 -7.91 -34.58 20.06
CA SER A 465 -6.91 -35.38 19.35
C SER A 465 -5.76 -34.48 18.95
N ILE A 466 -4.59 -34.69 19.53
CA ILE A 466 -3.36 -33.96 19.21
C ILE A 466 -2.68 -34.69 18.04
N VAL A 467 -2.62 -34.04 16.89
CA VAL A 467 -2.02 -34.54 15.64
C VAL A 467 -0.66 -33.90 15.46
N ILE A 468 0.37 -34.74 15.47
CA ILE A 468 1.77 -34.33 15.30
C ILE A 468 2.31 -34.93 13.99
N PRO A 469 2.46 -34.14 12.91
CA PRO A 469 3.14 -34.61 11.71
C PRO A 469 4.64 -34.71 11.97
N ALA A 470 5.25 -35.81 11.57
CA ALA A 470 6.68 -36.06 11.71
C ALA A 470 7.30 -36.44 10.36
N TYR A 471 8.43 -35.81 10.02
CA TYR A 471 9.26 -36.22 8.89
C TYR A 471 10.74 -36.04 9.26
N ASN A 472 11.41 -37.16 9.50
CA ASN A 472 12.71 -37.26 10.17
C ASN A 472 12.68 -36.51 11.53
N ASN A 473 13.85 -36.05 11.98
CA ASN A 473 14.00 -35.19 13.15
C ASN A 473 13.44 -35.85 14.43
N LEU A 474 13.69 -37.15 14.62
CA LEU A 474 13.23 -37.92 15.80
C LEU A 474 13.47 -37.18 17.12
N LYS A 475 14.62 -36.54 17.28
CA LYS A 475 14.97 -35.74 18.47
C LYS A 475 13.87 -34.71 18.80
N PHE A 476 13.48 -33.88 17.84
CA PHE A 476 12.46 -32.85 18.05
C PHE A 476 11.10 -33.48 18.37
N THR A 477 10.73 -34.54 17.68
CA THR A 477 9.49 -35.28 17.96
C THR A 477 9.47 -35.82 19.40
N LEU A 478 10.58 -36.36 19.91
CA LEU A 478 10.69 -36.82 21.30
C LEU A 478 10.70 -35.68 22.32
N GLU A 479 11.29 -34.52 21.99
CA GLU A 479 11.24 -33.31 22.82
C GLU A 479 9.81 -32.76 22.92
N CYS A 480 9.09 -32.72 21.80
CA CYS A 480 7.68 -32.36 21.73
C CYS A 480 6.84 -33.30 22.61
N LEU A 481 6.95 -34.62 22.43
CA LEU A 481 6.24 -35.62 23.25
C LEU A 481 6.64 -35.55 24.74
N GLY A 482 7.91 -35.30 25.03
CA GLY A 482 8.40 -35.08 26.39
C GLY A 482 7.77 -33.84 27.03
N SER A 483 7.61 -32.76 26.27
CA SER A 483 6.97 -31.53 26.75
C SER A 483 5.48 -31.75 27.02
N LEU A 484 4.79 -32.53 26.18
CA LEU A 484 3.41 -32.94 26.40
C LEU A 484 3.26 -33.72 27.71
N GLN A 485 4.10 -34.73 27.95
CA GLN A 485 4.09 -35.50 29.19
C GLN A 485 4.40 -34.63 30.41
N ALA A 486 5.36 -33.70 30.31
CA ALA A 486 5.75 -32.82 31.39
C ALA A 486 4.67 -31.76 31.72
N ALA A 487 3.95 -31.26 30.71
CA ALA A 487 2.88 -30.27 30.89
C ALA A 487 1.63 -30.86 31.58
N GLY A 488 1.40 -32.17 31.46
CA GLY A 488 0.27 -32.87 32.07
C GLY A 488 -1.08 -32.51 31.43
N GLY A 489 -2.19 -32.91 32.07
CA GLY A 489 -3.55 -32.58 31.61
C GLY A 489 -4.00 -33.34 30.36
N LEU A 490 -3.37 -34.50 30.08
CA LEU A 490 -3.60 -35.30 28.88
C LEU A 490 -4.59 -36.46 29.09
N GLU A 491 -5.21 -36.56 30.27
CA GLU A 491 -6.13 -37.66 30.62
C GLU A 491 -7.38 -37.70 29.70
N SER A 492 -7.71 -36.55 29.10
CA SER A 492 -8.80 -36.40 28.14
C SER A 492 -8.32 -36.19 26.70
N ALA A 493 -7.04 -36.44 26.39
CA ALA A 493 -6.49 -36.31 25.05
C ALA A 493 -6.04 -37.66 24.48
N GLU A 494 -6.09 -37.82 23.16
CA GLU A 494 -5.31 -38.84 22.46
C GLU A 494 -4.19 -38.17 21.67
N ILE A 495 -3.03 -38.83 21.58
CA ILE A 495 -1.88 -38.33 20.82
C ILE A 495 -1.69 -39.21 19.59
N ILE A 496 -1.76 -38.57 18.42
CA ILE A 496 -1.60 -39.18 17.11
C ILE A 496 -0.34 -38.59 16.49
N VAL A 497 0.72 -39.39 16.40
CA VAL A 497 1.88 -39.02 15.58
C VAL A 497 1.70 -39.66 14.22
N ILE A 498 1.84 -38.86 13.16
CA ILE A 498 1.81 -39.38 11.80
C ILE A 498 3.18 -39.16 11.14
N ASP A 499 3.88 -40.27 10.93
CA ASP A 499 5.17 -40.32 10.27
C ASP A 499 4.97 -40.28 8.74
N ASP A 500 5.47 -39.21 8.10
CA ASP A 500 5.36 -38.94 6.68
C ASP A 500 6.49 -39.59 5.86
N ALA A 501 6.71 -40.88 6.12
CA ALA A 501 7.77 -41.70 5.54
C ALA A 501 9.20 -41.22 5.90
N SER A 502 9.48 -41.02 7.18
CA SER A 502 10.82 -40.73 7.70
C SER A 502 11.84 -41.80 7.31
N ALA A 503 13.05 -41.36 7.01
CA ALA A 503 14.20 -42.22 6.69
C ALA A 503 15.07 -42.54 7.91
N ASP A 504 14.91 -41.79 9.02
CA ASP A 504 15.61 -42.03 10.28
C ASP A 504 14.86 -43.05 11.17
N ALA A 505 15.27 -43.14 12.45
CA ALA A 505 14.70 -44.10 13.39
C ALA A 505 13.29 -43.73 13.91
N THR A 506 12.62 -42.70 13.35
CA THR A 506 11.36 -42.15 13.88
C THR A 506 10.27 -43.21 14.04
N SER A 507 9.89 -43.90 12.95
CA SER A 507 8.87 -44.96 13.01
C SER A 507 9.20 -46.07 14.01
N SER A 508 10.45 -46.56 14.03
CA SER A 508 10.82 -47.73 14.84
C SER A 508 10.93 -47.43 16.33
N VAL A 509 11.30 -46.21 16.70
CA VAL A 509 11.39 -45.76 18.09
C VAL A 509 10.01 -45.40 18.63
N LEU A 510 9.22 -44.62 17.89
CA LEU A 510 7.89 -44.18 18.34
C LEU A 510 6.88 -45.33 18.46
N ALA A 511 7.03 -46.40 17.67
CA ALA A 511 6.18 -47.59 17.78
C ALA A 511 6.26 -48.30 19.14
N LYS A 512 7.31 -48.03 19.93
CA LYS A 512 7.54 -48.62 21.25
C LYS A 512 6.92 -47.81 22.39
N VAL A 513 6.44 -46.59 22.14
CA VAL A 513 5.92 -45.67 23.16
C VAL A 513 4.49 -46.09 23.57
N PRO A 514 4.25 -46.52 24.83
CA PRO A 514 2.93 -46.97 25.27
C PRO A 514 1.87 -45.86 25.17
N GLY A 515 0.71 -46.20 24.61
CA GLY A 515 -0.44 -45.29 24.48
C GLY A 515 -0.34 -44.25 23.35
N LEU A 516 0.80 -44.18 22.65
CA LEU A 516 0.96 -43.36 21.46
C LEU A 516 0.31 -44.02 20.24
N LYS A 517 -0.50 -43.28 19.48
CA LYS A 517 -1.07 -43.76 18.21
C LYS A 517 -0.19 -43.32 17.05
N LEU A 518 0.68 -44.22 16.60
CA LEU A 518 1.52 -43.99 15.43
C LEU A 518 0.78 -44.38 14.14
N LEU A 519 0.74 -43.45 13.19
CA LEU A 519 0.35 -43.69 11.80
C LEU A 519 1.57 -43.50 10.90
N THR A 520 1.68 -44.25 9.81
CA THR A 520 2.80 -44.10 8.87
C THR A 520 2.26 -43.97 7.44
N ASN A 521 2.72 -42.97 6.70
CA ASN A 521 2.49 -42.85 5.25
C ASN A 521 3.47 -43.75 4.48
N PRO A 522 3.05 -44.34 3.35
CA PRO A 522 3.92 -45.17 2.53
C PRO A 522 4.98 -44.35 1.77
N GLU A 523 4.74 -43.06 1.56
CA GLU A 523 5.62 -42.09 0.90
C GLU A 523 5.42 -40.71 1.54
N ASN A 524 6.33 -39.77 1.28
CA ASN A 524 6.21 -38.41 1.80
C ASN A 524 5.10 -37.65 1.04
N LEU A 525 3.99 -37.37 1.73
CA LEU A 525 2.81 -36.70 1.19
C LEU A 525 2.80 -35.18 1.43
N GLY A 526 3.70 -34.68 2.29
CA GLY A 526 3.75 -33.29 2.72
C GLY A 526 2.72 -32.95 3.80
N PHE A 527 2.93 -31.82 4.47
CA PHE A 527 2.19 -31.39 5.66
C PHE A 527 0.66 -31.51 5.51
N ILE A 528 0.09 -30.92 4.46
CA ILE A 528 -1.37 -30.86 4.26
C ILE A 528 -2.01 -32.26 4.21
N ARG A 529 -1.48 -33.14 3.35
CA ARG A 529 -2.07 -34.46 3.12
C ARG A 529 -1.88 -35.36 4.35
N THR A 530 -0.73 -35.24 5.00
CA THR A 530 -0.38 -35.94 6.23
C THR A 530 -1.32 -35.54 7.37
N CYS A 531 -1.49 -34.24 7.62
CA CYS A 531 -2.42 -33.74 8.64
C CYS A 531 -3.87 -34.17 8.37
N ASN A 532 -4.36 -34.07 7.12
CA ASN A 532 -5.71 -34.51 6.78
C ASN A 532 -5.94 -35.99 7.07
N ARG A 533 -4.99 -36.86 6.69
CA ARG A 533 -5.08 -38.32 6.94
C ARG A 533 -5.11 -38.66 8.42
N ALA A 534 -4.34 -37.95 9.24
CA ALA A 534 -4.36 -38.14 10.69
C ALA A 534 -5.67 -37.63 11.32
N ALA A 535 -6.19 -36.48 10.85
CA ALA A 535 -7.46 -35.92 11.32
C ALA A 535 -8.65 -36.85 11.04
N GLU A 536 -8.65 -37.63 9.95
CA GLU A 536 -9.66 -38.66 9.69
C GLU A 536 -9.68 -39.78 10.76
N LYS A 537 -8.55 -40.00 11.44
CA LYS A 537 -8.41 -41.01 12.50
C LYS A 537 -8.65 -40.44 13.90
N ALA A 538 -8.81 -39.12 14.02
CA ALA A 538 -9.08 -38.44 15.28
C ALA A 538 -10.47 -38.78 15.82
N LYS A 539 -10.57 -39.01 17.13
CA LYS A 539 -11.81 -39.30 17.85
C LYS A 539 -12.26 -38.14 18.73
N GLY A 540 -11.38 -37.19 19.02
CA GLY A 540 -11.64 -36.00 19.82
C GLY A 540 -12.77 -35.15 19.26
N GLU A 541 -13.44 -34.41 20.14
CA GLU A 541 -14.32 -33.32 19.69
C GLU A 541 -13.50 -32.25 18.95
N PHE A 542 -12.29 -31.99 19.43
CA PHE A 542 -11.34 -31.06 18.83
C PHE A 542 -10.16 -31.80 18.20
N VAL A 543 -9.66 -31.27 17.08
CA VAL A 543 -8.37 -31.67 16.50
C VAL A 543 -7.40 -30.53 16.73
N ILE A 544 -6.23 -30.86 17.28
CA ILE A 544 -5.14 -29.92 17.51
C ILE A 544 -3.99 -30.33 16.61
N PHE A 545 -3.66 -29.51 15.63
CA PHE A 545 -2.43 -29.67 14.87
C PHE A 545 -1.29 -29.07 15.69
N LEU A 546 -0.22 -29.83 15.91
CA LEU A 546 0.94 -29.43 16.69
C LEU A 546 2.20 -29.89 15.97
N ASN A 547 3.03 -28.96 15.49
CA ASN A 547 4.26 -29.34 14.82
C ASN A 547 5.22 -30.08 15.77
N ASN A 548 6.03 -30.97 15.22
CA ASN A 548 6.97 -31.77 16.00
C ASN A 548 8.16 -30.98 16.56
N ASP A 549 8.37 -29.74 16.12
CA ASP A 549 9.38 -28.79 16.61
C ASP A 549 8.80 -27.74 17.57
N VAL A 550 7.66 -28.07 18.21
CA VAL A 550 7.03 -27.29 19.28
C VAL A 550 7.21 -27.97 20.63
N GLN A 551 7.46 -27.18 21.67
CA GLN A 551 7.36 -27.59 23.08
C GLN A 551 6.25 -26.82 23.77
N VAL A 552 5.44 -27.50 24.58
CA VAL A 552 4.27 -26.90 25.24
C VAL A 552 4.54 -26.58 26.72
N GLY A 553 3.88 -25.54 27.24
CA GLY A 553 3.93 -25.17 28.66
C GLY A 553 2.86 -25.86 29.53
N PRO A 554 2.97 -25.81 30.88
CA PRO A 554 1.94 -26.31 31.77
C PRO A 554 0.57 -25.66 31.52
N GLY A 555 -0.51 -26.44 31.54
CA GLY A 555 -1.88 -25.93 31.38
C GLY A 555 -2.28 -25.50 29.95
N TRP A 556 -1.36 -25.55 28.97
CA TRP A 556 -1.59 -25.07 27.60
C TRP A 556 -2.84 -25.64 26.93
N LEU A 557 -3.13 -26.94 27.10
CA LEU A 557 -4.23 -27.62 26.42
C LEU A 557 -5.58 -27.12 26.92
N SER A 558 -5.74 -26.99 28.24
CA SER A 558 -6.96 -26.46 28.85
C SER A 558 -7.17 -25.01 28.45
N ALA A 559 -6.09 -24.22 28.46
CA ALA A 559 -6.15 -22.83 28.02
C ALA A 559 -6.57 -22.74 26.55
N LEU A 560 -5.92 -23.48 25.65
CA LEU A 560 -6.18 -23.45 24.21
C LEU A 560 -7.63 -23.83 23.85
N LEU A 561 -8.25 -24.71 24.65
CA LEU A 561 -9.63 -25.13 24.44
C LEU A 561 -10.66 -24.24 25.13
N SER A 562 -10.27 -23.45 26.13
CA SER A 562 -11.20 -22.61 26.92
C SER A 562 -12.06 -21.64 26.08
N PRO A 563 -11.59 -21.04 24.97
CA PRO A 563 -12.45 -20.16 24.17
C PRO A 563 -13.65 -20.91 23.56
N PHE A 564 -13.53 -22.21 23.27
CA PHE A 564 -14.65 -23.00 22.74
C PHE A 564 -15.76 -23.24 23.77
N ASP A 565 -15.46 -23.10 25.05
CA ASP A 565 -16.40 -23.27 26.17
C ASP A 565 -17.00 -21.93 26.61
N GLU A 566 -16.18 -20.88 26.61
CA GLU A 566 -16.51 -19.57 27.17
C GLU A 566 -17.13 -18.62 26.15
N GLU A 567 -16.88 -18.84 24.85
CA GLU A 567 -17.28 -17.93 23.79
C GLU A 567 -18.14 -18.59 22.71
N THR A 568 -19.05 -17.81 22.15
CA THR A 568 -19.93 -18.26 21.07
C THR A 568 -19.25 -18.16 19.71
N GLY A 569 -19.55 -19.11 18.82
CA GLY A 569 -19.09 -19.06 17.43
C GLY A 569 -17.58 -19.18 17.24
N VAL A 570 -16.83 -19.79 18.16
CA VAL A 570 -15.39 -20.04 17.98
C VAL A 570 -15.16 -21.20 17.02
N GLY A 571 -14.45 -20.93 15.92
CA GLY A 571 -14.09 -21.90 14.89
C GLY A 571 -12.69 -22.49 15.08
N ALA A 572 -11.71 -21.66 15.45
CA ALA A 572 -10.38 -22.13 15.81
C ALA A 572 -9.71 -21.26 16.88
N THR A 573 -8.71 -21.82 17.56
CA THR A 573 -7.91 -21.11 18.57
C THR A 573 -6.42 -21.26 18.31
N ALA A 574 -5.67 -20.18 18.60
CA ALA A 574 -4.22 -20.09 18.50
C ALA A 574 -3.60 -19.78 19.87
N PRO A 575 -2.46 -20.41 20.23
CA PRO A 575 -1.71 -20.07 21.44
C PRO A 575 -0.82 -18.83 21.23
N LYS A 576 -0.24 -18.34 22.32
CA LYS A 576 0.95 -17.50 22.31
C LYS A 576 2.17 -18.34 21.97
N MET A 577 2.89 -17.94 20.92
CA MET A 577 4.09 -18.62 20.47
C MET A 577 5.32 -17.80 20.85
N LEU A 578 6.28 -18.47 21.49
CA LEU A 578 7.56 -17.89 21.90
C LEU A 578 8.70 -18.53 21.11
N PHE A 579 9.75 -17.76 20.87
CA PHE A 579 11.03 -18.29 20.43
C PHE A 579 11.75 -18.98 21.61
N PRO A 580 12.70 -19.91 21.33
CA PRO A 580 13.53 -20.53 22.37
C PRO A 580 14.31 -19.54 23.24
N ASP A 581 14.65 -18.37 22.69
CA ASP A 581 15.34 -17.29 23.42
C ASP A 581 14.41 -16.49 24.35
N GLY A 582 13.12 -16.80 24.37
CA GLY A 582 12.10 -16.18 25.21
C GLY A 582 11.39 -14.99 24.58
N ARG A 583 11.75 -14.56 23.36
CA ARG A 583 11.07 -13.44 22.68
C ARG A 583 9.73 -13.88 22.11
N LEU A 584 8.81 -12.95 21.96
CA LEU A 584 7.52 -13.21 21.31
C LEU A 584 7.75 -13.55 19.83
N GLN A 585 7.25 -14.71 19.40
CA GLN A 585 7.21 -15.08 17.98
C GLN A 585 5.89 -14.61 17.38
N GLU A 586 4.77 -14.97 18.00
CA GLU A 586 3.44 -14.75 17.45
C GLU A 586 2.39 -14.61 18.57
N ALA A 587 1.66 -13.51 18.58
CA ALA A 587 0.45 -13.30 19.36
C ALA A 587 -0.79 -13.30 18.45
N GLY A 588 -0.92 -14.38 17.67
CA GLY A 588 -1.76 -14.49 16.48
C GLY A 588 -1.15 -13.83 15.24
N ALA A 589 -1.77 -14.05 14.09
CA ALA A 589 -1.25 -13.63 12.80
C ALA A 589 -2.26 -12.77 12.02
N ARG A 590 -1.72 -11.84 11.23
CA ARG A 590 -2.47 -11.04 10.25
C ARG A 590 -2.06 -11.39 8.83
N ILE A 591 -2.94 -11.08 7.88
CA ILE A 591 -2.64 -11.21 6.46
C ILE A 591 -2.97 -9.93 5.70
N GLY A 592 -1.99 -9.38 4.99
CA GLY A 592 -2.14 -8.17 4.18
C GLY A 592 -2.98 -8.40 2.92
N VAL A 593 -3.36 -7.30 2.27
CA VAL A 593 -4.11 -7.32 0.99
C VAL A 593 -3.35 -8.04 -0.14
N ASP A 594 -2.03 -8.04 -0.05
CA ASP A 594 -1.08 -8.75 -0.92
C ASP A 594 -0.91 -10.24 -0.54
N GLY A 595 -1.63 -10.72 0.48
CA GLY A 595 -1.49 -12.07 1.03
C GLY A 595 -0.26 -12.27 1.90
N ALA A 596 0.52 -11.22 2.19
CA ALA A 596 1.70 -11.34 3.03
C ALA A 596 1.28 -11.55 4.49
N SER A 597 1.82 -12.59 5.12
CA SER A 597 1.60 -12.84 6.54
C SER A 597 2.48 -11.94 7.40
N GLU A 598 1.92 -11.40 8.49
CA GLU A 598 2.67 -10.79 9.58
C GLU A 598 2.33 -11.48 10.90
N MET A 599 3.36 -11.96 11.58
CA MET A 599 3.28 -12.44 12.96
C MET A 599 3.16 -11.25 13.92
N ILE A 600 2.01 -11.12 14.59
CA ILE A 600 1.75 -9.99 15.47
C ILE A 600 2.67 -10.07 16.69
N GLY A 601 3.41 -9.00 16.96
CA GLY A 601 4.34 -8.93 18.09
C GLY A 601 5.71 -9.57 17.86
N LEU A 602 6.06 -9.91 16.62
CA LEU A 602 7.35 -10.54 16.29
C LEU A 602 8.57 -9.80 16.89
N PHE A 603 9.38 -10.56 17.64
CA PHE A 603 10.58 -10.13 18.38
C PHE A 603 10.33 -9.17 19.55
N ASP A 604 9.08 -8.98 19.96
CA ASP A 604 8.73 -8.10 21.07
C ASP A 604 8.87 -8.81 22.43
N ASP A 605 8.72 -8.06 23.51
CA ASP A 605 8.62 -8.61 24.86
C ASP A 605 7.24 -9.26 25.07
N PRO A 606 7.16 -10.58 25.33
CA PRO A 606 5.89 -11.29 25.49
C PRO A 606 5.14 -10.92 26.77
N SER A 607 5.80 -10.29 27.76
CA SER A 607 5.17 -9.89 29.02
C SER A 607 4.34 -8.62 28.92
N LEU A 608 4.42 -7.89 27.80
CA LEU A 608 3.69 -6.64 27.63
C LEU A 608 2.17 -6.88 27.70
N PRO A 609 1.41 -6.04 28.43
CA PRO A 609 -0.01 -6.27 28.67
C PRO A 609 -0.84 -6.49 27.39
N ARG A 610 -0.56 -5.75 26.32
CA ARG A 610 -1.25 -5.86 25.01
C ARG A 610 -1.14 -7.24 24.33
N TRP A 611 -0.14 -8.04 24.68
CA TRP A 611 0.03 -9.41 24.16
C TRP A 611 -0.58 -10.47 25.07
N ASN A 612 -1.11 -10.06 26.22
CA ASN A 612 -1.67 -10.92 27.25
C ASN A 612 -3.19 -10.74 27.38
N VAL A 613 -3.85 -10.39 26.26
CA VAL A 613 -5.30 -10.19 26.17
C VAL A 613 -5.83 -11.06 25.05
N ARG A 614 -6.90 -11.82 25.34
CA ARG A 614 -7.61 -12.65 24.37
C ARG A 614 -8.24 -11.76 23.30
N ARG A 615 -8.08 -12.10 22.03
CA ARG A 615 -8.64 -11.32 20.90
C ARG A 615 -8.88 -12.17 19.67
N GLU A 616 -9.69 -11.66 18.76
CA GLU A 616 -9.81 -12.23 17.42
C GLU A 616 -8.59 -11.85 16.55
N VAL A 617 -8.13 -12.78 15.70
CA VAL A 617 -6.95 -12.62 14.83
C VAL A 617 -7.22 -13.20 13.45
N ASP A 618 -6.64 -12.65 12.38
CA ASP A 618 -6.98 -13.04 11.00
C ASP A 618 -6.82 -14.54 10.74
N TYR A 619 -5.78 -15.18 11.28
CA TYR A 619 -5.67 -16.63 11.27
C TYR A 619 -4.77 -17.13 12.40
N ALA A 620 -4.83 -18.44 12.62
CA ALA A 620 -4.03 -19.16 13.60
C ALA A 620 -3.03 -20.06 12.85
N SER A 621 -1.74 -19.90 13.14
CA SER A 621 -0.67 -20.58 12.41
C SER A 621 -0.68 -22.10 12.60
N GLY A 622 -0.38 -22.85 11.55
CA GLY A 622 -0.35 -24.31 11.53
C GLY A 622 0.67 -24.95 12.49
N ALA A 623 1.55 -24.15 13.12
CA ALA A 623 2.46 -24.61 14.17
C ALA A 623 1.72 -25.15 15.41
N CYS A 624 0.64 -24.47 15.81
CA CYS A 624 -0.31 -24.99 16.78
C CYS A 624 -1.69 -24.37 16.59
N LEU A 625 -2.66 -25.19 16.20
CA LEU A 625 -4.02 -24.78 15.83
C LEU A 625 -5.03 -25.79 16.38
N ALA A 626 -5.98 -25.34 17.19
CA ALA A 626 -7.11 -26.17 17.59
C ALA A 626 -8.38 -25.80 16.81
N VAL A 627 -9.11 -26.81 16.32
CA VAL A 627 -10.35 -26.64 15.54
C VAL A 627 -11.35 -27.73 15.95
N ARG A 628 -12.66 -27.44 15.88
CA ARG A 628 -13.67 -28.49 16.07
C ARG A 628 -13.54 -29.51 14.94
N ARG A 629 -13.45 -30.80 15.30
CA ARG A 629 -13.29 -31.90 14.33
C ARG A 629 -14.41 -31.90 13.29
N LYS A 630 -15.64 -31.62 13.73
CA LYS A 630 -16.80 -31.52 12.85
C LYS A 630 -16.63 -30.42 11.80
N ASP A 631 -16.25 -29.21 12.20
CA ASP A 631 -16.08 -28.09 11.28
C ASP A 631 -14.93 -28.35 10.29
N PHE A 632 -13.81 -28.88 10.77
CA PHE A 632 -12.68 -29.28 9.93
C PHE A 632 -13.09 -30.35 8.89
N ALA A 633 -13.82 -31.39 9.31
CA ALA A 633 -14.29 -32.45 8.43
C ALA A 633 -15.33 -31.95 7.42
N ASP A 634 -16.30 -31.14 7.86
CA ASP A 634 -17.33 -30.55 7.01
C ASP A 634 -16.74 -29.56 5.98
N LEU A 635 -15.53 -29.06 6.22
CA LEU A 635 -14.76 -28.21 5.30
C LEU A 635 -13.85 -29.01 4.35
N GLY A 636 -13.76 -30.34 4.50
CA GLY A 636 -12.85 -31.18 3.72
C GLY A 636 -11.39 -31.12 4.19
N GLY A 637 -11.14 -30.62 5.40
CA GLY A 637 -9.80 -30.45 5.98
C GLY A 637 -9.00 -29.28 5.40
N PHE A 638 -7.68 -29.37 5.47
CA PHE A 638 -6.77 -28.45 4.78
C PHE A 638 -6.90 -28.61 3.27
N ASP A 639 -7.01 -27.50 2.54
CA ASP A 639 -7.25 -27.53 1.09
C ASP A 639 -5.99 -27.95 0.34
N ILE A 640 -6.10 -29.03 -0.43
CA ILE A 640 -4.98 -29.63 -1.17
C ILE A 640 -4.44 -28.73 -2.30
N THR A 641 -5.14 -27.65 -2.64
CA THR A 641 -4.65 -26.62 -3.58
C THR A 641 -3.35 -26.01 -3.09
N PHE A 642 -3.16 -25.89 -1.78
CA PHE A 642 -1.97 -25.32 -1.15
C PHE A 642 -0.87 -26.37 -0.90
N ALA A 643 -1.04 -27.62 -1.35
CA ALA A 643 -0.06 -28.67 -1.11
C ALA A 643 1.31 -28.34 -1.75
N PRO A 644 2.42 -28.64 -1.06
CA PRO A 644 2.49 -29.37 0.21
C PRO A 644 2.35 -28.53 1.50
N ALA A 645 2.50 -27.20 1.46
CA ALA A 645 2.47 -26.28 2.63
C ALA A 645 2.39 -24.80 2.18
N TYR A 646 2.22 -23.90 3.16
CA TYR A 646 1.97 -22.45 3.07
C TYR A 646 0.55 -22.09 2.63
N CYS A 647 -0.08 -21.20 3.41
CA CYS A 647 -1.45 -20.67 3.26
C CYS A 647 -2.60 -21.63 3.58
N GLU A 648 -2.34 -22.90 3.93
CA GLU A 648 -3.38 -23.88 4.28
C GLU A 648 -4.13 -23.54 5.57
N ASP A 649 -3.41 -22.99 6.54
CA ASP A 649 -3.89 -22.57 7.86
C ASP A 649 -4.73 -21.29 7.74
N ALA A 650 -4.20 -20.29 7.03
CA ALA A 650 -4.93 -19.08 6.67
C ALA A 650 -6.21 -19.42 5.89
N ASP A 651 -6.14 -20.33 4.91
CA ASP A 651 -7.30 -20.71 4.09
C ASP A 651 -8.37 -21.43 4.91
N LEU A 652 -7.97 -22.34 5.81
CA LEU A 652 -8.89 -22.97 6.75
C LEU A 652 -9.59 -21.92 7.63
N CYS A 653 -8.83 -20.98 8.21
CA CYS A 653 -9.37 -19.90 9.04
C CYS A 653 -10.32 -18.98 8.26
N PHE A 654 -10.06 -18.70 6.99
CA PHE A 654 -10.97 -17.92 6.14
C PHE A 654 -12.24 -18.71 5.80
N ARG A 655 -12.14 -20.01 5.51
CA ARG A 655 -13.32 -20.87 5.30
C ARG A 655 -14.18 -21.03 6.56
N LEU A 656 -13.58 -21.06 7.75
CA LEU A 656 -14.32 -21.04 9.02
C LEU A 656 -15.10 -19.72 9.17
N ARG A 657 -14.50 -18.59 8.77
CA ARG A 657 -15.16 -17.27 8.79
C ARG A 657 -16.33 -17.14 7.84
N GLU A 658 -16.25 -17.75 6.65
CA GLU A 658 -17.39 -17.80 5.72
C GLU A 658 -18.62 -18.52 6.33
N ARG A 659 -18.42 -19.28 7.41
CA ARG A 659 -19.50 -19.89 8.21
C ARG A 659 -19.92 -19.06 9.43
N GLY A 660 -19.42 -17.83 9.55
CA GLY A 660 -19.68 -16.94 10.70
C GLY A 660 -18.89 -17.30 11.96
N LEU A 661 -17.84 -18.12 11.85
CA LEU A 661 -17.01 -18.53 12.99
C LEU A 661 -15.79 -17.62 13.17
N ARG A 662 -15.39 -17.40 14.43
CA ARG A 662 -14.30 -16.53 14.86
C ARG A 662 -13.03 -17.31 15.14
N ILE A 663 -11.86 -16.69 14.95
CA ILE A 663 -10.56 -17.29 15.24
C ILE A 663 -9.90 -16.53 16.38
N ILE A 664 -9.68 -17.22 17.50
CA ILE A 664 -9.34 -16.59 18.77
C ILE A 664 -7.89 -16.86 19.14
N TYR A 665 -7.14 -15.81 19.44
CA TYR A 665 -5.84 -15.89 20.10
C TYR A 665 -6.04 -15.98 21.62
N GLU A 666 -5.53 -17.04 22.24
CA GLU A 666 -5.58 -17.29 23.68
C GLU A 666 -4.17 -17.14 24.30
N PRO A 667 -3.86 -16.00 24.94
CA PRO A 667 -2.52 -15.71 25.43
C PRO A 667 -2.05 -16.58 26.59
N THR A 668 -2.96 -17.22 27.34
CA THR A 668 -2.61 -18.09 28.47
C THR A 668 -2.23 -19.51 28.02
N ALA A 669 -2.51 -19.86 26.76
CA ALA A 669 -1.96 -21.05 26.13
C ALA A 669 -0.58 -20.70 25.56
N GLU A 670 0.49 -21.12 26.23
CA GLU A 670 1.86 -20.80 25.81
C GLU A 670 2.58 -22.02 25.22
N ILE A 671 3.22 -21.80 24.07
CA ILE A 671 4.07 -22.78 23.41
C ILE A 671 5.39 -22.14 22.96
N VAL A 672 6.41 -22.96 22.77
CA VAL A 672 7.72 -22.57 22.23
C VAL A 672 7.93 -23.27 20.90
N HIS A 673 8.21 -22.52 19.84
CA HIS A 673 8.36 -23.07 18.50
C HIS A 673 9.77 -22.78 17.94
N HIS A 674 10.44 -23.83 17.47
CA HIS A 674 11.80 -23.75 16.90
C HIS A 674 11.76 -23.41 15.41
N LEU A 675 11.21 -22.24 15.06
CA LEU A 675 10.94 -21.79 13.69
C LEU A 675 12.00 -22.25 12.66
N SER A 676 11.55 -22.96 11.61
CA SER A 676 12.33 -23.39 10.45
C SER A 676 13.42 -24.46 10.68
N VAL A 677 13.53 -25.09 11.85
CA VAL A 677 14.54 -26.15 12.05
C VAL A 677 14.29 -27.37 11.15
N THR A 678 13.04 -27.79 11.01
CA THR A 678 12.64 -28.90 10.12
C THR A 678 12.67 -28.51 8.65
N ALA A 679 12.29 -27.27 8.33
CA ALA A 679 12.27 -26.74 6.98
C ALA A 679 13.67 -26.45 6.42
N ASN A 680 14.70 -26.17 7.23
CA ASN A 680 16.05 -25.80 6.78
C ASN A 680 16.76 -26.85 5.89
N SER A 681 16.22 -28.06 5.83
CA SER A 681 16.65 -29.12 4.91
C SER A 681 16.19 -28.92 3.44
N ILE A 682 15.26 -27.99 3.18
CA ILE A 682 14.68 -27.72 1.87
C ILE A 682 15.32 -26.47 1.25
N ASP A 683 15.67 -26.53 -0.04
CA ASP A 683 16.22 -25.43 -0.84
C ASP A 683 15.42 -24.11 -0.67
N VAL A 684 16.12 -23.03 -0.34
CA VAL A 684 15.53 -21.70 -0.06
C VAL A 684 14.77 -21.17 -1.28
N GLY A 685 15.30 -21.41 -2.49
CA GLY A 685 14.65 -21.02 -3.74
C GLY A 685 13.34 -21.77 -3.98
N TYR A 686 13.28 -23.07 -3.67
CA TYR A 686 12.06 -23.87 -3.76
C TYR A 686 10.99 -23.38 -2.77
N LYS A 687 11.36 -23.12 -1.50
CA LYS A 687 10.42 -22.59 -0.51
C LYS A 687 9.84 -21.24 -0.92
N HIS A 688 10.70 -20.31 -1.37
CA HIS A 688 10.25 -18.98 -1.77
C HIS A 688 9.29 -19.05 -2.97
N ARG A 689 9.59 -19.90 -3.97
CA ARG A 689 8.69 -20.15 -5.11
C ARG A 689 7.35 -20.77 -4.67
N LEU A 690 7.39 -21.73 -3.75
CA LEU A 690 6.18 -22.38 -3.24
C LEU A 690 5.31 -21.41 -2.44
N ALA A 691 5.90 -20.65 -1.52
CA ALA A 691 5.21 -19.64 -0.73
C ALA A 691 4.60 -18.56 -1.63
N THR A 692 5.36 -18.05 -2.61
CA THR A 692 4.85 -17.05 -3.56
C THR A 692 3.68 -17.58 -4.39
N ARG A 693 3.79 -18.82 -4.91
CA ARG A 693 2.72 -19.48 -5.68
C ARG A 693 1.44 -19.60 -4.85
N ASN A 694 1.57 -20.06 -3.60
CA ASN A 694 0.42 -20.28 -2.73
C ASN A 694 -0.18 -18.98 -2.21
N GLN A 695 0.64 -17.96 -1.95
CA GLN A 695 0.21 -16.61 -1.64
C GLN A 695 -0.63 -16.03 -2.79
N GLN A 696 -0.17 -16.16 -4.04
CA GLN A 696 -0.94 -15.73 -5.21
C GLN A 696 -2.27 -16.47 -5.33
N ALA A 697 -2.28 -17.79 -5.12
CA ALA A 697 -3.53 -18.57 -5.12
C ALA A 697 -4.48 -18.15 -3.99
N PHE A 698 -3.93 -17.82 -2.82
CA PHE A 698 -4.67 -17.33 -1.67
C PHE A 698 -5.32 -15.97 -1.96
N VAL A 699 -4.55 -15.00 -2.46
CA VAL A 699 -5.04 -13.67 -2.86
C VAL A 699 -6.10 -13.80 -3.96
N GLN A 700 -5.87 -14.67 -4.95
CA GLN A 700 -6.86 -14.93 -6.00
C GLN A 700 -8.19 -15.45 -5.44
N ARG A 701 -8.15 -16.25 -4.37
CA ARG A 701 -9.36 -16.80 -3.74
C ARG A 701 -10.05 -15.81 -2.81
N TRP A 702 -9.28 -15.03 -2.05
CA TRP A 702 -9.77 -14.25 -0.91
C TRP A 702 -9.65 -12.74 -1.06
N GLY A 703 -9.29 -12.21 -2.24
CA GLY A 703 -8.99 -10.78 -2.47
C GLY A 703 -10.02 -9.81 -1.87
N GLU A 704 -11.31 -9.97 -2.20
CA GLU A 704 -12.37 -9.10 -1.64
C GLU A 704 -12.44 -9.18 -0.11
N ARG A 705 -12.25 -10.39 0.46
CA ARG A 705 -12.26 -10.59 1.90
C ARG A 705 -11.02 -9.99 2.56
N LEU A 706 -9.87 -10.05 1.90
CA LEU A 706 -8.63 -9.42 2.36
C LEU A 706 -8.75 -7.90 2.42
N GLU A 707 -9.33 -7.28 1.39
CA GLU A 707 -9.62 -5.84 1.38
C GLU A 707 -10.55 -5.46 2.53
N ALA A 708 -11.67 -6.19 2.68
CA ALA A 708 -12.64 -5.94 3.73
C ALA A 708 -12.03 -6.10 5.14
N LEU A 709 -11.22 -7.14 5.36
CA LEU A 709 -10.56 -7.37 6.65
C LEU A 709 -9.55 -6.25 6.93
N ASN A 710 -8.73 -5.83 5.96
CA ASN A 710 -7.67 -4.84 6.17
C ASN A 710 -8.13 -3.38 6.18
N THR A 711 -9.41 -3.11 5.87
CA THR A 711 -9.98 -1.76 5.87
C THR A 711 -9.98 -1.18 7.30
N VAL A 712 -9.50 0.06 7.42
CA VAL A 712 -9.59 0.86 8.65
C VAL A 712 -10.56 2.00 8.38
N ARG A 713 -11.61 2.11 9.19
CA ARG A 713 -12.62 3.17 9.03
C ARG A 713 -12.22 4.40 9.84
N THR A 714 -12.11 5.54 9.17
CA THR A 714 -11.84 6.83 9.83
C THR A 714 -13.13 7.53 10.24
N ILE A 715 -13.20 8.01 11.48
CA ILE A 715 -14.32 8.77 12.01
C ILE A 715 -13.82 10.16 12.42
N ALA A 716 -14.40 11.24 11.87
CA ALA A 716 -13.99 12.59 12.23
C ALA A 716 -14.95 13.21 13.24
N PHE A 717 -14.44 13.83 14.31
CA PHE A 717 -15.28 14.63 15.20
C PHE A 717 -15.89 15.81 14.46
N HIS A 718 -17.15 16.14 14.74
CA HIS A 718 -17.90 17.17 14.04
C HIS A 718 -18.58 18.12 15.01
N LEU A 719 -18.24 19.40 14.90
CA LEU A 719 -18.75 20.49 15.72
C LEU A 719 -20.02 21.08 15.09
N PRO A 720 -21.16 21.13 15.83
CA PRO A 720 -22.41 21.70 15.33
C PRO A 720 -22.46 23.24 15.35
N GLN A 721 -21.45 23.92 15.92
CA GLN A 721 -21.44 25.36 16.22
C GLN A 721 -21.13 26.29 15.02
N PHE A 722 -21.87 26.13 13.93
CA PHE A 722 -21.80 27.02 12.76
C PHE A 722 -23.20 27.53 12.38
N HIS A 723 -23.98 27.91 13.38
CA HIS A 723 -25.28 28.56 13.22
C HIS A 723 -25.57 29.39 14.47
N ALA A 724 -26.35 30.46 14.32
CA ALA A 724 -26.70 31.31 15.45
C ALA A 724 -27.74 30.62 16.36
N ILE A 725 -27.56 30.76 17.66
CA ILE A 725 -28.53 30.34 18.69
C ILE A 725 -28.74 31.48 19.70
N PRO A 726 -29.94 31.59 20.31
CA PRO A 726 -30.26 32.68 21.24
C PRO A 726 -29.28 32.82 22.41
N GLU A 727 -28.81 31.70 22.94
CA GLU A 727 -27.78 31.62 23.99
C GLU A 727 -26.51 32.34 23.57
N ASN A 728 -25.95 31.98 22.41
CA ASN A 728 -24.71 32.52 21.92
C ASN A 728 -24.84 34.02 21.62
N ASP A 729 -25.93 34.40 20.97
CA ASP A 729 -26.20 35.79 20.62
C ASP A 729 -26.28 36.70 21.86
N ARG A 730 -26.86 36.18 22.95
CA ARG A 730 -26.94 36.89 24.23
C ARG A 730 -25.57 37.15 24.85
N TRP A 731 -24.63 36.24 24.70
CA TRP A 731 -23.33 36.31 25.39
C TRP A 731 -22.22 36.94 24.55
N TRP A 732 -22.26 36.76 23.24
CA TRP A 732 -21.19 37.16 22.32
C TRP A 732 -21.63 38.16 21.24
N GLY A 733 -22.92 38.50 21.19
CA GLY A 733 -23.48 39.48 20.24
C GLY A 733 -24.31 38.81 19.14
N ALA A 734 -25.27 39.56 18.58
CA ALA A 734 -26.22 39.04 17.61
C ALA A 734 -25.54 38.43 16.37
N GLY A 735 -25.99 37.23 15.97
CA GLY A 735 -25.46 36.49 14.82
C GLY A 735 -24.15 35.76 15.08
N PHE A 736 -23.79 35.49 16.35
CA PHE A 736 -22.51 34.87 16.67
C PHE A 736 -22.45 33.41 16.18
N THR A 737 -21.35 33.10 15.49
CA THR A 737 -20.95 31.75 15.08
C THR A 737 -19.43 31.63 15.20
N GLU A 738 -18.88 30.41 15.13
CA GLU A 738 -17.43 30.23 15.15
C GLU A 738 -16.69 30.98 14.03
N TRP A 739 -17.35 31.24 12.89
CA TRP A 739 -16.80 32.10 11.83
C TRP A 739 -16.44 33.51 12.31
N THR A 740 -17.13 34.02 13.33
CA THR A 740 -16.85 35.33 13.93
C THR A 740 -15.46 35.36 14.57
N ASN A 741 -15.06 34.28 15.25
CA ASN A 741 -13.74 34.16 15.86
C ASN A 741 -12.67 33.90 14.80
N VAL A 742 -12.94 32.96 13.89
CA VAL A 742 -12.01 32.55 12.82
C VAL A 742 -11.57 33.74 11.96
N THR A 743 -12.52 34.57 11.52
CA THR A 743 -12.22 35.72 10.65
C THR A 743 -11.50 36.87 11.35
N ARG A 744 -11.54 36.93 12.68
CA ARG A 744 -10.89 37.97 13.49
C ARG A 744 -9.45 37.63 13.88
N ALA A 745 -9.05 36.36 13.75
CA ALA A 745 -7.72 35.91 14.12
C ALA A 745 -6.63 36.58 13.25
N LEU A 746 -5.52 36.96 13.87
CA LEU A 746 -4.36 37.53 13.20
C LEU A 746 -3.08 36.73 13.50
N PRO A 747 -2.10 36.70 12.57
CA PRO A 747 -0.80 36.11 12.83
C PRO A 747 -0.08 36.79 13.98
N ASN A 748 0.30 36.03 15.01
CA ASN A 748 1.13 36.54 16.11
C ASN A 748 2.61 36.72 15.75
N TYR A 749 3.14 35.95 14.79
CA TYR A 749 4.55 35.95 14.41
C TYR A 749 4.75 35.54 12.94
N ARG A 750 5.94 35.81 12.37
CA ARG A 750 6.26 35.45 10.99
C ARG A 750 6.19 33.93 10.79
N GLY A 751 5.39 33.51 9.81
CA GLY A 751 5.15 32.09 9.52
C GLY A 751 3.96 31.49 10.28
N HIS A 752 3.34 32.23 11.20
CA HIS A 752 2.09 31.84 11.85
C HIS A 752 0.92 31.96 10.87
N TYR A 753 0.22 30.87 10.61
CA TYR A 753 -0.92 30.87 9.70
C TYR A 753 -2.20 31.22 10.46
N GLN A 754 -2.63 32.47 10.32
CA GLN A 754 -3.94 32.95 10.74
C GLN A 754 -4.36 34.11 9.81
N PRO A 755 -5.65 34.35 9.61
CA PRO A 755 -6.76 33.45 9.92
C PRO A 755 -6.73 32.19 9.04
N HIS A 756 -7.23 31.07 9.56
CA HIS A 756 -7.57 29.90 8.74
C HIS A 756 -8.90 30.14 8.05
N LEU A 757 -8.92 30.32 6.72
CA LEU A 757 -10.15 30.63 5.98
C LEU A 757 -10.62 29.45 5.13
N PRO A 758 -11.93 29.19 5.06
CA PRO A 758 -12.47 28.09 4.25
C PRO A 758 -12.27 28.33 2.76
N ALA A 759 -12.12 27.23 2.02
CA ALA A 759 -12.12 27.21 0.56
C ALA A 759 -13.49 26.74 0.03
N ASP A 760 -13.61 25.47 -0.34
CA ASP A 760 -14.72 24.90 -1.10
C ASP A 760 -16.11 25.04 -0.45
N LEU A 761 -16.20 24.84 0.85
CA LEU A 761 -17.48 24.85 1.58
C LEU A 761 -17.91 26.25 2.04
N GLY A 762 -16.99 27.22 2.01
CA GLY A 762 -17.21 28.60 2.43
C GLY A 762 -17.66 28.75 3.89
N PHE A 763 -18.19 29.92 4.22
CA PHE A 763 -18.75 30.23 5.55
C PHE A 763 -20.20 29.71 5.65
N TYR A 764 -20.35 28.40 5.80
CA TYR A 764 -21.66 27.74 5.82
C TYR A 764 -22.46 27.99 7.12
N ASP A 765 -23.78 27.76 7.04
CA ASP A 765 -24.69 27.71 8.19
C ASP A 765 -25.21 26.27 8.35
N LEU A 766 -24.94 25.61 9.48
CA LEU A 766 -25.36 24.22 9.71
C LEU A 766 -26.86 24.08 10.06
N SER A 767 -27.61 25.17 10.19
CA SER A 767 -29.06 25.12 10.17
C SER A 767 -29.63 24.84 8.78
N ASP A 768 -28.83 24.99 7.71
CA ASP A 768 -29.13 24.46 6.37
C ASP A 768 -28.70 22.98 6.26
N PRO A 769 -29.63 22.02 6.08
CA PRO A 769 -29.26 20.62 5.88
C PRO A 769 -28.39 20.39 4.63
N GLY A 770 -28.43 21.29 3.65
CA GLY A 770 -27.57 21.25 2.47
C GLY A 770 -26.08 21.39 2.81
N ALA A 771 -25.71 22.12 3.87
CA ALA A 771 -24.33 22.25 4.32
C ALA A 771 -23.78 20.92 4.86
N LEU A 772 -24.51 20.27 5.77
CA LEU A 772 -24.17 18.94 6.29
C LEU A 772 -24.05 17.90 5.18
N LYS A 773 -24.97 17.93 4.21
CA LYS A 773 -24.94 17.02 3.06
C LYS A 773 -23.67 17.19 2.23
N ARG A 774 -23.28 18.43 1.90
CA ARG A 774 -22.05 18.71 1.16
C ARG A 774 -20.80 18.28 1.94
N GLN A 775 -20.79 18.47 3.26
CA GLN A 775 -19.71 17.99 4.13
C GLN A 775 -19.59 16.47 4.05
N GLY A 776 -20.69 15.73 4.20
CA GLY A 776 -20.69 14.26 4.12
C GLY A 776 -20.30 13.74 2.72
N GLU A 777 -20.76 14.37 1.65
CA GLU A 777 -20.38 14.03 0.28
C GLU A 777 -18.88 14.22 0.02
N LEU A 778 -18.31 15.34 0.49
CA LEU A 778 -16.88 15.60 0.38
C LEU A 778 -16.07 14.61 1.23
N ALA A 779 -16.50 14.36 2.47
CA ALA A 779 -15.84 13.42 3.38
C ALA A 779 -15.78 12.00 2.77
N ALA A 780 -16.89 11.53 2.20
CA ALA A 780 -16.98 10.22 1.56
C ALA A 780 -16.00 10.08 0.37
N GLN A 781 -15.80 11.14 -0.42
CA GLN A 781 -14.90 11.12 -1.58
C GLN A 781 -13.42 10.85 -1.20
N TYR A 782 -13.02 11.20 0.03
CA TYR A 782 -11.65 11.03 0.53
C TYR A 782 -11.50 9.88 1.53
N GLY A 783 -12.53 9.02 1.63
CA GLY A 783 -12.47 7.81 2.45
C GLY A 783 -12.72 8.04 3.94
N ILE A 784 -13.29 9.19 4.33
CA ILE A 784 -13.82 9.37 5.69
C ILE A 784 -15.09 8.52 5.83
N GLY A 785 -15.09 7.64 6.82
CA GLY A 785 -16.14 6.63 7.01
C GLY A 785 -17.34 7.09 7.83
N GLY A 786 -17.29 8.27 8.43
CA GLY A 786 -18.42 8.90 9.12
C GLY A 786 -18.03 10.03 10.07
N PHE A 787 -19.03 10.69 10.65
CA PHE A 787 -18.85 11.77 11.62
C PHE A 787 -19.26 11.37 13.04
N CYS A 788 -18.51 11.83 14.03
CA CYS A 788 -18.91 11.80 15.43
C CYS A 788 -19.39 13.19 15.84
N HIS A 789 -20.70 13.40 15.87
CA HIS A 789 -21.27 14.70 16.21
C HIS A 789 -21.30 14.91 17.72
N TYR A 790 -20.88 16.08 18.17
CA TYR A 790 -21.11 16.48 19.54
C TYR A 790 -22.60 16.66 19.82
N PHE A 791 -23.05 16.00 20.89
CA PHE A 791 -24.40 16.09 21.42
C PHE A 791 -24.35 16.94 22.69
N TYR A 792 -24.96 18.11 22.68
CA TYR A 792 -25.01 19.00 23.83
C TYR A 792 -26.37 18.90 24.51
N TRP A 793 -26.36 18.32 25.70
CA TRP A 793 -27.52 18.12 26.54
C TRP A 793 -27.15 18.35 27.99
N PHE A 794 -28.02 19.08 28.69
CA PHE A 794 -27.84 19.48 30.08
C PHE A 794 -28.96 18.95 30.97
N SER A 795 -28.63 18.79 32.25
CA SER A 795 -29.55 18.36 33.31
C SER A 795 -30.91 19.06 33.22
N GLY A 796 -31.99 18.28 33.37
CA GLY A 796 -33.36 18.77 33.18
C GLY A 796 -33.82 18.87 31.72
N GLY A 797 -33.10 18.27 30.76
CA GLY A 797 -33.56 18.11 29.37
C GLY A 797 -33.21 19.25 28.42
N ARG A 798 -32.34 20.18 28.82
CA ARG A 798 -32.02 21.35 28.01
C ARG A 798 -31.00 21.00 26.91
N ARG A 799 -31.39 21.15 25.64
CA ARG A 799 -30.50 21.04 24.48
C ARG A 799 -30.01 22.41 24.00
N VAL A 800 -28.84 22.42 23.37
CA VAL A 800 -28.28 23.57 22.63
C VAL A 800 -27.57 23.05 21.38
N LEU A 801 -27.45 23.88 20.33
CA LEU A 801 -26.86 23.53 19.04
C LEU A 801 -27.50 22.30 18.36
N GLU A 802 -28.79 22.07 18.60
CA GLU A 802 -29.50 20.85 18.20
C GLU A 802 -29.91 20.79 16.73
N LYS A 803 -30.04 21.95 16.05
CA LYS A 803 -30.57 22.02 14.68
C LYS A 803 -29.83 21.12 13.68
N PRO A 804 -28.49 21.07 13.64
CA PRO A 804 -27.76 20.19 12.73
C PRO A 804 -28.08 18.71 12.98
N LEU A 805 -28.28 18.33 14.24
CA LEU A 805 -28.63 16.95 14.60
C LEU A 805 -30.08 16.63 14.20
N GLU A 806 -31.02 17.55 14.33
CA GLU A 806 -32.40 17.35 13.86
C GLU A 806 -32.47 17.02 12.35
N HIS A 807 -31.56 17.58 11.56
CA HIS A 807 -31.41 17.23 10.14
C HIS A 807 -30.92 15.81 9.91
N LEU A 808 -30.09 15.25 10.79
CA LEU A 808 -29.67 13.85 10.76
C LEU A 808 -30.85 12.92 11.09
N LEU A 809 -31.68 13.31 12.06
CA LEU A 809 -32.83 12.51 12.49
C LEU A 809 -33.92 12.43 11.40
N THR A 810 -34.23 13.58 10.79
CA THR A 810 -35.19 13.70 9.69
C THR A 810 -34.68 13.09 8.39
N GLY A 811 -33.35 12.94 8.24
CA GLY A 811 -32.68 12.50 7.02
C GLY A 811 -32.45 13.63 5.99
N ALA A 812 -32.76 14.88 6.35
CA ALA A 812 -32.55 16.03 5.47
C ALA A 812 -31.07 16.25 5.12
N ALA A 813 -30.15 15.88 6.03
CA ALA A 813 -28.70 15.96 5.84
C ALA A 813 -28.11 14.83 4.95
N GLY A 814 -28.94 13.89 4.47
CA GLY A 814 -28.50 12.70 3.73
C GLY A 814 -28.12 11.52 4.64
N ASP A 815 -27.56 10.48 4.01
CA ASP A 815 -27.32 9.18 4.65
C ASP A 815 -25.84 8.93 4.99
N PHE A 816 -25.02 9.99 5.09
CA PHE A 816 -23.62 9.83 5.50
C PHE A 816 -23.55 9.22 6.92
N PRO A 817 -22.67 8.23 7.17
CA PRO A 817 -22.68 7.55 8.47
C PRO A 817 -22.30 8.46 9.63
N PHE A 818 -22.94 8.26 10.78
CA PHE A 818 -22.64 9.07 11.96
C PHE A 818 -22.79 8.33 13.29
N CYS A 819 -22.12 8.82 14.33
CA CYS A 819 -22.37 8.49 15.73
C CYS A 819 -22.39 9.78 16.58
N LEU A 820 -22.71 9.65 17.86
CA LEU A 820 -22.81 10.78 18.79
C LEU A 820 -21.76 10.68 19.90
N CYS A 821 -21.24 11.85 20.30
CA CYS A 821 -20.44 12.03 21.51
C CYS A 821 -21.13 13.01 22.44
N TRP A 822 -21.55 12.57 23.64
CA TRP A 822 -22.11 13.48 24.63
C TRP A 822 -21.00 14.34 25.25
N ALA A 823 -21.06 15.64 24.96
CA ALA A 823 -20.17 16.65 25.53
C ALA A 823 -20.70 17.08 26.92
N ASN A 824 -20.42 16.27 27.93
CA ASN A 824 -21.00 16.40 29.28
C ASN A 824 -20.30 17.45 30.16
N GLU A 825 -19.66 18.46 29.59
CA GLU A 825 -19.02 19.52 30.35
C GLU A 825 -19.93 20.74 30.55
N ASN A 826 -19.56 21.60 31.51
CA ASN A 826 -20.24 22.88 31.69
C ASN A 826 -20.07 23.76 30.45
N TRP A 827 -21.13 24.45 30.04
CA TRP A 827 -21.03 25.51 29.06
C TRP A 827 -20.47 26.76 29.73
N THR A 828 -19.32 27.24 29.27
CA THR A 828 -18.55 28.31 29.92
C THR A 828 -18.26 29.46 28.95
N ARG A 829 -18.01 30.67 29.48
CA ARG A 829 -17.72 31.86 28.66
C ARG A 829 -16.38 31.75 27.95
N THR A 830 -15.40 31.12 28.58
CA THR A 830 -14.15 30.67 27.97
C THR A 830 -14.27 29.18 27.71
N TRP A 831 -14.20 28.77 26.46
CA TRP A 831 -14.33 27.36 26.03
C TRP A 831 -13.10 26.50 26.41
N ASP A 832 -12.56 26.66 27.61
CA ASP A 832 -11.34 25.99 28.08
C ASP A 832 -11.54 25.07 29.28
N GLY A 833 -12.80 24.84 29.66
CA GLY A 833 -13.15 24.01 30.80
C GLY A 833 -12.75 24.61 32.16
N GLN A 834 -12.32 25.88 32.22
CA GLN A 834 -12.05 26.57 33.49
C GLN A 834 -13.26 27.37 33.97
N SER A 835 -13.51 27.28 35.26
CA SER A 835 -14.80 27.49 35.92
C SER A 835 -15.11 28.94 36.32
N SER A 836 -14.46 29.95 35.74
CA SER A 836 -14.66 31.33 36.20
C SER A 836 -16.00 31.94 35.80
N ASP A 837 -16.62 31.50 34.69
CA ASP A 837 -17.91 32.01 34.18
C ASP A 837 -18.76 30.90 33.53
N VAL A 838 -19.48 30.11 34.35
CA VAL A 838 -20.40 29.06 33.87
C VAL A 838 -21.70 29.71 33.36
N LEU A 839 -22.04 29.45 32.10
CA LEU A 839 -23.23 29.94 31.41
C LEU A 839 -24.39 28.93 31.51
N LEU A 840 -24.07 27.63 31.39
CA LEU A 840 -24.98 26.51 31.68
C LEU A 840 -24.20 25.42 32.44
N ALA A 841 -24.73 25.03 33.59
CA ALA A 841 -24.12 24.01 34.44
C ALA A 841 -24.68 22.62 34.11
N GLN A 842 -23.81 21.61 34.21
CA GLN A 842 -24.17 20.20 34.17
C GLN A 842 -24.13 19.65 35.60
N THR A 843 -25.27 19.20 36.13
CA THR A 843 -25.42 18.85 37.56
C THR A 843 -25.68 17.36 37.82
N TYR A 844 -26.05 16.59 36.80
CA TYR A 844 -26.26 15.13 36.84
C TYR A 844 -27.33 14.69 37.85
N GLU A 845 -28.54 15.20 37.69
CA GLU A 845 -29.69 14.92 38.57
C GLU A 845 -30.21 13.47 38.41
N GLU A 846 -30.99 13.02 39.38
CA GLU A 846 -31.67 11.71 39.31
C GLU A 846 -32.62 11.65 38.10
N GLY A 847 -32.52 10.58 37.30
CA GLY A 847 -33.30 10.39 36.07
C GLY A 847 -32.71 11.04 34.82
N ASP A 848 -31.63 11.84 34.93
CA ASP A 848 -30.96 12.43 33.77
C ASP A 848 -30.37 11.36 32.82
N ALA A 849 -29.93 10.22 33.36
CA ALA A 849 -29.39 9.12 32.56
C ALA A 849 -30.44 8.56 31.57
N GLU A 850 -31.66 8.31 32.03
CA GLU A 850 -32.78 7.88 31.20
C GLU A 850 -33.29 8.99 30.27
N ALA A 851 -33.32 10.24 30.75
CA ALA A 851 -33.77 11.39 29.95
C ALA A 851 -32.83 11.66 28.77
N LEU A 852 -31.52 11.61 28.98
CA LEU A 852 -30.52 11.69 27.92
C LEU A 852 -30.74 10.60 26.86
N MET A 853 -30.96 9.37 27.30
CA MET A 853 -31.17 8.25 26.38
C MET A 853 -32.50 8.34 25.63
N ALA A 854 -33.54 8.92 26.24
CA ALA A 854 -34.78 9.22 25.54
C ALA A 854 -34.57 10.20 24.37
N GLU A 855 -33.69 11.19 24.54
CA GLU A 855 -33.31 12.14 23.48
C GLU A 855 -32.41 11.51 22.41
N MET A 856 -31.43 10.68 22.80
CA MET A 856 -30.49 10.07 21.85
C MET A 856 -31.08 8.83 21.14
N GLY A 857 -32.03 8.14 21.75
CA GLY A 857 -32.60 6.87 21.28
C GLY A 857 -33.10 6.87 19.83
N PRO A 858 -33.81 7.90 19.35
CA PRO A 858 -34.21 8.01 17.94
C PRO A 858 -33.02 7.99 16.97
N TYR A 859 -31.89 8.61 17.33
CA TYR A 859 -30.67 8.60 16.52
C TYR A 859 -30.03 7.22 16.47
N LEU A 860 -29.94 6.53 17.62
CA LEU A 860 -29.33 5.19 17.72
C LEU A 860 -30.04 4.13 16.85
N LYS A 861 -31.29 4.41 16.45
CA LYS A 861 -32.11 3.55 15.57
C LYS A 861 -31.95 3.86 14.08
N ARG A 862 -31.26 4.95 13.71
CA ARG A 862 -31.08 5.32 12.30
C ARG A 862 -30.29 4.23 11.55
N PRO A 863 -30.64 3.92 10.28
CA PRO A 863 -29.93 2.92 9.49
C PRO A 863 -28.46 3.28 9.21
N ASN A 864 -28.17 4.57 9.06
CA ASN A 864 -26.81 5.10 8.85
C ASN A 864 -26.06 5.39 10.16
N TYR A 865 -26.59 4.98 11.33
CA TYR A 865 -25.86 5.09 12.58
C TYR A 865 -24.69 4.10 12.64
N ILE A 866 -23.50 4.57 12.99
CA ILE A 866 -22.29 3.74 13.05
C ILE A 866 -22.45 2.69 14.15
N ARG A 867 -22.17 1.44 13.77
CA ARG A 867 -22.23 0.28 14.65
C ARG A 867 -20.89 -0.41 14.71
N VAL A 868 -20.56 -0.96 15.88
CA VAL A 868 -19.42 -1.83 16.12
C VAL A 868 -19.97 -3.19 16.55
N ASN A 869 -19.71 -4.23 15.75
CA ASN A 869 -20.24 -5.57 15.99
C ASN A 869 -21.78 -5.58 16.12
N GLY A 870 -22.46 -4.78 15.27
CA GLY A 870 -23.92 -4.60 15.27
C GLY A 870 -24.48 -3.64 16.32
N LYS A 871 -23.70 -3.23 17.32
CA LYS A 871 -24.12 -2.36 18.43
C LYS A 871 -23.92 -0.87 18.08
N PRO A 872 -24.89 0.04 18.30
CA PRO A 872 -24.69 1.48 18.10
C PRO A 872 -23.52 2.01 18.92
N LEU A 873 -22.59 2.72 18.27
CA LEU A 873 -21.46 3.36 18.95
C LEU A 873 -21.88 4.69 19.60
N LEU A 874 -21.69 4.82 20.91
CA LEU A 874 -21.98 6.04 21.66
C LEU A 874 -20.75 6.46 22.47
N LEU A 875 -20.35 7.73 22.33
CA LEU A 875 -19.20 8.28 23.01
C LEU A 875 -19.59 9.18 24.19
N LEU A 876 -18.76 9.17 25.24
CA LEU A 876 -18.80 10.13 26.35
C LEU A 876 -17.51 10.95 26.40
N TYR A 877 -17.61 12.27 26.45
CA TYR A 877 -16.44 13.14 26.40
C TYR A 877 -15.60 13.13 27.68
N ARG A 878 -16.23 13.24 28.86
CA ARG A 878 -15.54 13.30 30.17
C ARG A 878 -16.19 12.37 31.20
N PRO A 879 -15.81 11.08 31.24
CA PRO A 879 -16.38 10.13 32.21
C PRO A 879 -16.10 10.54 33.67
N GLY A 880 -15.01 11.25 33.94
CA GLY A 880 -14.64 11.70 35.29
C GLY A 880 -15.58 12.73 35.92
N LEU A 881 -16.48 13.34 35.15
CA LEU A 881 -17.48 14.26 35.68
C LEU A 881 -18.77 13.56 36.13
N LEU A 882 -18.99 12.30 35.73
CA LEU A 882 -20.17 11.56 36.17
C LEU A 882 -20.05 11.19 37.65
N PRO A 883 -21.14 11.27 38.43
CA PRO A 883 -21.14 10.80 39.81
C PRO A 883 -20.73 9.32 39.95
N ASP A 884 -21.21 8.48 39.03
CA ASP A 884 -20.83 7.08 38.88
C ASP A 884 -20.97 6.66 37.42
N ALA A 885 -19.85 6.64 36.68
CA ALA A 885 -19.85 6.30 35.26
C ALA A 885 -20.37 4.88 34.98
N ARG A 886 -20.13 3.92 35.89
CA ARG A 886 -20.53 2.52 35.71
C ARG A 886 -22.03 2.35 35.89
N LEU A 887 -22.61 3.05 36.85
CA LEU A 887 -24.06 3.08 37.04
C LEU A 887 -24.74 3.71 35.83
N TRP A 888 -24.25 4.86 35.35
CA TRP A 888 -24.78 5.53 34.16
C TRP A 888 -24.72 4.63 32.91
N ALA A 889 -23.59 3.97 32.66
CA ALA A 889 -23.45 3.01 31.56
C ALA A 889 -24.49 1.87 31.66
N ALA A 890 -24.75 1.36 32.87
CA ALA A 890 -25.78 0.34 33.10
C ALA A 890 -27.19 0.85 32.80
N HIS A 891 -27.54 2.06 33.25
CA HIS A 891 -28.82 2.70 32.93
C HIS A 891 -29.01 2.89 31.42
N TRP A 892 -27.96 3.30 30.69
CA TRP A 892 -28.05 3.47 29.24
C TRP A 892 -28.32 2.17 28.49
N ARG A 893 -27.60 1.10 28.85
CA ARG A 893 -27.82 -0.23 28.26
C ARG A 893 -29.23 -0.76 28.56
N ASP A 894 -29.68 -0.64 29.81
CA ASP A 894 -31.02 -1.05 30.23
C ASP A 894 -32.12 -0.28 29.48
N TRP A 895 -31.97 1.04 29.37
CA TRP A 895 -32.89 1.88 28.60
C TRP A 895 -32.93 1.46 27.13
N CYS A 896 -31.76 1.26 26.49
CA CYS A 896 -31.66 0.85 25.09
C CYS A 896 -32.30 -0.52 24.83
N ALA A 897 -32.08 -1.48 25.71
CA ALA A 897 -32.69 -2.80 25.63
C ALA A 897 -34.22 -2.72 25.72
N LYS A 898 -34.75 -1.96 26.69
CA LYS A 898 -36.20 -1.78 26.89
C LYS A 898 -36.89 -1.03 25.76
N ASN A 899 -36.17 -0.16 25.05
CA ASN A 899 -36.73 0.71 24.01
C ASN A 899 -36.41 0.25 22.58
N GLY A 900 -35.98 -0.99 22.38
CA GLY A 900 -35.80 -1.58 21.05
C GLY A 900 -34.59 -1.05 20.28
N VAL A 901 -33.58 -0.50 20.97
CA VAL A 901 -32.25 -0.20 20.39
C VAL A 901 -31.37 -1.46 20.41
N GLY A 902 -31.56 -2.30 21.42
CA GLY A 902 -30.71 -3.46 21.69
C GLY A 902 -29.47 -3.08 22.50
N GLU A 903 -28.39 -3.85 22.35
CA GLU A 903 -27.13 -3.56 23.01
C GLU A 903 -26.35 -2.43 22.29
N ILE A 904 -25.62 -1.61 23.06
CA ILE A 904 -24.82 -0.48 22.58
C ILE A 904 -23.33 -0.71 22.78
N TYR A 905 -22.49 0.03 22.05
CA TYR A 905 -21.04 0.03 22.20
C TYR A 905 -20.62 1.37 22.80
N LEU A 906 -20.16 1.37 24.03
CA LEU A 906 -19.80 2.57 24.78
C LEU A 906 -18.30 2.82 24.69
N ALA A 907 -17.92 4.02 24.25
CA ALA A 907 -16.53 4.46 24.28
C ALA A 907 -16.40 5.81 25.00
N TYR A 908 -15.28 6.05 25.67
CA TYR A 908 -15.01 7.37 26.25
C TYR A 908 -13.84 8.05 25.54
N VAL A 909 -13.87 9.38 25.50
CA VAL A 909 -12.79 10.18 24.91
C VAL A 909 -11.70 10.40 25.96
N GLU A 910 -10.44 10.12 25.60
CA GLU A 910 -9.26 10.32 26.45
C GLU A 910 -8.87 11.80 26.55
N SER A 911 -9.81 12.62 27.00
CA SER A 911 -9.62 14.05 27.23
C SER A 911 -9.06 14.33 28.63
N PHE A 912 -8.31 15.42 28.78
CA PHE A 912 -7.82 15.96 30.06
C PHE A 912 -7.24 14.90 31.02
N GLU A 913 -7.90 14.66 32.16
CA GLU A 913 -7.48 13.74 33.22
C GLU A 913 -7.37 12.27 32.76
N MET A 914 -8.04 11.89 31.67
CA MET A 914 -8.03 10.53 31.13
C MET A 914 -7.05 10.35 29.95
N ALA A 915 -6.24 11.36 29.64
CA ALA A 915 -5.29 11.31 28.52
C ALA A 915 -4.26 10.17 28.69
N GLY A 916 -3.99 9.45 27.60
CA GLY A 916 -2.94 8.41 27.53
C GLY A 916 -3.42 7.00 27.85
N GLY A 917 -4.74 6.77 27.95
CA GLY A 917 -5.33 5.43 27.96
C GLY A 917 -4.97 4.58 29.18
N ALA A 918 -4.71 5.20 30.34
CA ALA A 918 -4.37 4.47 31.56
C ALA A 918 -5.59 3.82 32.25
N THR A 919 -6.79 4.38 32.02
CA THR A 919 -8.03 3.90 32.63
C THR A 919 -8.67 2.81 31.77
N ASP A 920 -8.87 1.63 32.35
CA ASP A 920 -9.55 0.52 31.68
C ASP A 920 -11.04 0.86 31.47
N PRO A 921 -11.56 0.91 30.23
CA PRO A 921 -12.97 1.14 29.93
C PRO A 921 -13.93 0.23 30.72
N ALA A 922 -13.55 -1.03 30.95
CA ALA A 922 -14.40 -2.01 31.63
C ALA A 922 -14.71 -1.59 33.08
N SER A 923 -13.77 -0.88 33.74
CA SER A 923 -13.95 -0.34 35.09
C SER A 923 -15.07 0.70 35.19
N LEU A 924 -15.36 1.37 34.07
CA LEU A 924 -16.41 2.38 33.93
C LEU A 924 -17.71 1.80 33.32
N GLY A 925 -17.75 0.52 32.96
CA GLY A 925 -18.87 -0.08 32.21
C GLY A 925 -18.85 0.18 30.70
N PHE A 926 -17.71 0.66 30.17
CA PHE A 926 -17.48 0.98 28.76
C PHE A 926 -16.76 -0.16 28.04
N ASP A 927 -16.85 -0.20 26.71
CA ASP A 927 -16.24 -1.21 25.86
C ASP A 927 -14.86 -0.76 25.33
N ALA A 928 -14.66 0.53 25.09
CA ALA A 928 -13.41 1.07 24.53
C ALA A 928 -13.07 2.48 25.01
N SER A 929 -11.86 2.92 24.65
CA SER A 929 -11.39 4.31 24.79
C SER A 929 -11.04 4.90 23.42
N VAL A 930 -11.11 6.22 23.28
CA VAL A 930 -10.79 6.96 22.05
C VAL A 930 -9.67 7.95 22.33
N GLU A 931 -8.51 7.72 21.71
CA GLU A 931 -7.38 8.63 21.79
C GLU A 931 -7.73 9.98 21.13
N PHE A 932 -7.48 11.09 21.84
CA PHE A 932 -7.93 12.44 21.44
C PHE A 932 -6.78 13.46 21.45
N PRO A 933 -5.95 13.51 20.39
CA PRO A 933 -4.89 14.51 20.29
C PRO A 933 -5.45 15.94 20.24
N PRO A 934 -4.74 16.95 20.80
CA PRO A 934 -3.39 16.88 21.37
C PRO A 934 -3.36 16.63 22.89
N ALA A 935 -4.18 15.75 23.46
CA ALA A 935 -4.16 15.55 24.91
C ALA A 935 -2.76 15.16 25.47
N GLY A 936 -2.30 15.89 26.50
CA GLY A 936 -1.04 15.63 27.22
C GLY A 936 -0.01 16.76 27.12
N ALA A 937 1.23 16.51 27.57
CA ALA A 937 2.30 17.52 27.56
C ALA A 937 3.11 17.49 26.24
N HIS A 938 3.52 18.66 25.75
CA HIS A 938 4.36 18.80 24.56
C HIS A 938 5.51 19.77 24.83
N ALA A 939 6.68 19.50 24.25
CA ALA A 939 7.82 20.39 24.35
C ALA A 939 7.51 21.72 23.64
N LEU A 940 7.72 22.83 24.37
CA LEU A 940 7.54 24.16 23.82
C LEU A 940 8.79 24.56 23.03
N ILE A 941 8.55 25.30 21.94
CA ILE A 941 9.58 25.94 21.13
C ILE A 941 9.38 27.46 21.20
N HIS A 942 10.45 28.20 20.95
CA HIS A 942 10.30 29.63 20.67
C HIS A 942 9.59 29.83 19.32
N PRO A 943 8.81 30.90 19.15
CA PRO A 943 8.27 31.28 17.85
C PRO A 943 9.39 31.31 16.81
N PRO A 944 9.25 30.61 15.67
CA PRO A 944 10.33 30.42 14.69
C PRO A 944 10.68 31.69 13.90
N GLY A 945 9.87 32.74 14.03
CA GLY A 945 10.08 34.01 13.35
C GLY A 945 9.77 35.21 14.26
N PRO A 946 10.13 36.43 13.82
CA PRO A 946 9.86 37.65 14.57
C PRO A 946 8.37 37.81 14.92
N LEU A 947 8.09 38.34 16.11
CA LEU A 947 6.74 38.64 16.55
C LEU A 947 6.15 39.80 15.75
N TYR A 948 4.90 39.65 15.30
CA TYR A 948 4.07 40.74 14.80
C TYR A 948 3.22 41.32 15.93
N ASN A 949 2.74 40.47 16.85
CA ASN A 949 2.01 40.87 18.04
C ASN A 949 2.95 40.97 19.24
N ALA A 950 3.22 42.19 19.70
CA ALA A 950 4.08 42.44 20.86
C ALA A 950 3.47 41.98 22.20
N ARG A 951 2.17 41.68 22.24
CA ARG A 951 1.46 41.16 23.43
C ARG A 951 1.34 39.64 23.44
N PHE A 952 1.99 38.95 22.51
CA PHE A 952 1.89 37.50 22.41
C PHE A 952 2.61 36.83 23.59
N GLU A 953 1.83 36.19 24.45
CA GLU A 953 2.26 35.37 25.59
C GLU A 953 1.85 33.90 25.41
N GLY A 954 1.43 33.53 24.20
CA GLY A 954 1.02 32.17 23.85
C GLY A 954 2.17 31.16 23.82
N ARG A 955 1.79 29.88 23.76
CA ARG A 955 2.68 28.72 23.74
C ARG A 955 2.75 28.13 22.33
N VAL A 956 3.96 27.86 21.85
CA VAL A 956 4.20 27.22 20.55
C VAL A 956 4.90 25.89 20.78
N SER A 957 4.51 24.84 20.07
CA SER A 957 5.23 23.55 20.04
C SER A 957 5.42 23.07 18.60
N ASP A 958 6.30 22.08 18.39
CA ASP A 958 6.54 21.47 17.08
C ASP A 958 5.60 20.27 16.88
N TYR A 959 4.72 20.37 15.88
CA TYR A 959 3.75 19.32 15.53
C TYR A 959 4.44 17.96 15.27
N ARG A 960 5.62 17.95 14.64
CA ARG A 960 6.34 16.71 14.33
C ARG A 960 6.80 15.97 15.58
N GLN A 961 7.06 16.68 16.68
CA GLN A 961 7.38 16.04 17.95
C GLN A 961 6.16 15.38 18.59
N ILE A 962 4.97 15.97 18.40
CA ILE A 962 3.70 15.38 18.82
C ILE A 962 3.45 14.09 18.05
N VAL A 963 3.59 14.12 16.73
CA VAL A 963 3.47 12.92 15.87
C VAL A 963 4.41 11.81 16.36
N ARG A 964 5.70 12.10 16.56
CA ARG A 964 6.68 11.11 17.07
C ARG A 964 6.27 10.51 18.40
N ARG A 965 5.74 11.31 19.33
CA ARG A 965 5.27 10.84 20.63
C ARG A 965 4.14 9.83 20.47
N TYR A 966 3.07 10.19 19.74
CA TYR A 966 1.92 9.29 19.53
C TYR A 966 2.28 8.00 18.77
N MET A 967 3.25 8.06 17.86
CA MET A 967 3.78 6.87 17.19
C MET A 967 4.56 5.94 18.12
N ALA A 968 5.24 6.49 19.13
CA ALA A 968 6.07 5.75 20.07
C ALA A 968 5.32 5.27 21.32
N GLU A 969 4.16 5.86 21.63
CA GLU A 969 3.39 5.51 22.81
C GLU A 969 2.93 4.04 22.78
N PRO A 970 3.11 3.28 23.87
CA PRO A 970 2.62 1.91 23.96
C PRO A 970 1.10 1.84 23.89
N THR A 971 0.57 0.87 23.14
CA THR A 971 -0.86 0.54 23.17
C THR A 971 -1.24 -0.12 24.50
N PRO A 972 -2.35 0.29 25.16
CA PRO A 972 -2.83 -0.36 26.37
C PRO A 972 -3.40 -1.77 26.11
N PRO A 973 -3.68 -2.55 27.17
CA PRO A 973 -4.24 -3.91 27.04
C PRO A 973 -5.73 -3.96 26.66
N HIS A 974 -6.46 -2.86 26.70
CA HIS A 974 -7.88 -2.81 26.29
C HIS A 974 -8.05 -2.27 24.86
N THR A 975 -9.28 -2.38 24.33
CA THR A 975 -9.62 -1.81 23.01
C THR A 975 -9.52 -0.28 23.06
N ARG A 976 -8.58 0.26 22.28
CA ARG A 976 -8.37 1.70 22.13
C ARG A 976 -8.48 2.06 20.65
N PHE A 977 -9.43 2.93 20.31
CA PHE A 977 -9.50 3.52 18.99
C PHE A 977 -8.45 4.64 18.90
N ARG A 978 -7.53 4.51 17.94
CA ARG A 978 -6.40 5.45 17.79
C ARG A 978 -6.87 6.80 17.26
N GLY A 979 -6.12 7.85 17.58
CA GLY A 979 -6.46 9.23 17.28
C GLY A 979 -5.37 9.96 16.51
N ALA A 980 -5.76 10.86 15.61
CA ALA A 980 -4.86 11.81 14.95
C ALA A 980 -5.53 13.18 14.79
N MET A 981 -4.75 14.23 14.53
CA MET A 981 -5.27 15.58 14.23
C MET A 981 -4.45 16.23 13.10
N PRO A 982 -5.04 17.01 12.18
CA PRO A 982 -4.30 17.68 11.12
C PRO A 982 -3.40 18.80 11.67
N GLY A 983 -3.86 19.53 12.68
CA GLY A 983 -3.15 20.62 13.33
C GLY A 983 -3.85 21.05 14.62
N TRP A 984 -3.32 22.08 15.28
CA TRP A 984 -3.98 22.74 16.41
C TRP A 984 -3.45 24.17 16.57
N ASP A 985 -4.36 25.12 16.63
CA ASP A 985 -4.13 26.53 16.90
C ASP A 985 -5.41 27.23 17.34
N ASN A 986 -5.51 27.55 18.63
CA ASN A 986 -6.68 28.24 19.19
C ASN A 986 -6.57 29.78 19.21
N THR A 987 -5.74 30.37 18.36
CA THR A 987 -5.56 31.84 18.24
C THR A 987 -6.86 32.57 17.93
N ALA A 988 -7.78 31.97 17.18
CA ALA A 988 -9.10 32.55 16.89
C ALA A 988 -9.93 32.82 18.16
N ARG A 989 -9.79 31.98 19.20
CA ARG A 989 -10.42 32.19 20.52
C ARG A 989 -9.52 32.97 21.48
N ARG A 990 -8.19 32.95 21.28
CA ARG A 990 -7.18 33.45 22.24
C ARG A 990 -6.01 34.17 21.56
N GLN A 991 -6.26 35.33 20.94
CA GLN A 991 -5.24 36.06 20.16
C GLN A 991 -3.89 36.23 20.87
N ASP A 992 -3.89 36.67 22.13
CA ASP A 992 -2.65 36.98 22.85
C ASP A 992 -2.07 35.78 23.63
N GLY A 993 -2.88 34.76 23.94
CA GLY A 993 -2.53 33.65 24.86
C GLY A 993 -2.81 32.25 24.30
N SER A 994 -2.68 32.07 22.99
CA SER A 994 -3.01 30.81 22.31
C SER A 994 -2.01 29.68 22.57
N LEU A 995 -2.44 28.45 22.28
CA LEU A 995 -1.59 27.29 22.05
C LEU A 995 -1.64 26.97 20.56
N SER A 996 -0.48 26.93 19.90
CA SER A 996 -0.34 26.59 18.48
C SER A 996 0.73 25.52 18.24
N HIS A 997 0.48 24.59 17.33
CA HIS A 997 1.45 23.59 16.88
C HIS A 997 2.02 24.00 15.52
N HIS A 998 3.25 24.50 15.52
CA HIS A 998 3.95 24.89 14.32
C HIS A 998 4.45 23.66 13.53
N HIS A 999 4.68 23.82 12.22
CA HIS A 999 5.07 22.73 11.31
C HIS A 999 4.03 21.62 11.11
N ALA A 1000 2.75 21.89 11.39
CA ALA A 1000 1.66 21.02 10.95
C ALA A 1000 1.55 21.11 9.42
N THR A 1001 1.63 19.97 8.74
CA THR A 1001 1.55 19.84 7.28
C THR A 1001 0.81 18.55 6.90
N PRO A 1002 0.14 18.49 5.73
CA PRO A 1002 -0.50 17.29 5.24
C PRO A 1002 0.38 16.04 5.22
N GLY A 1003 1.65 16.16 4.83
CA GLY A 1003 2.61 15.06 4.79
C GLY A 1003 2.97 14.52 6.18
N ALA A 1004 3.14 15.39 7.17
CA ALA A 1004 3.35 14.97 8.55
C ALA A 1004 2.11 14.24 9.11
N PHE A 1005 0.91 14.72 8.77
CA PHE A 1005 -0.34 14.10 9.15
C PHE A 1005 -0.58 12.75 8.46
N GLN A 1006 -0.24 12.60 7.18
CA GLN A 1006 -0.28 11.32 6.47
C GLN A 1006 0.59 10.27 7.19
N ALA A 1007 1.84 10.61 7.52
CA ALA A 1007 2.75 9.70 8.22
C ALA A 1007 2.20 9.26 9.59
N TRP A 1008 1.52 10.17 10.30
CA TRP A 1008 0.84 9.85 11.55
C TRP A 1008 -0.31 8.85 11.32
N LEU A 1009 -1.19 9.11 10.35
CA LEU A 1009 -2.32 8.23 10.04
C LEU A 1009 -1.87 6.83 9.61
N GLU A 1010 -0.84 6.71 8.76
CA GLU A 1010 -0.29 5.41 8.37
C GLU A 1010 0.21 4.60 9.59
N ALA A 1011 0.84 5.28 10.55
CA ALA A 1011 1.26 4.64 11.80
C ALA A 1011 0.05 4.18 12.64
N MET A 1012 -0.99 5.01 12.76
CA MET A 1012 -2.21 4.65 13.49
C MET A 1012 -2.95 3.48 12.82
N PHE A 1013 -3.08 3.47 11.49
CA PHE A 1013 -3.71 2.38 10.75
C PHE A 1013 -2.97 1.06 10.95
N ALA A 1014 -1.64 1.06 10.85
CA ALA A 1014 -0.84 -0.14 11.08
C ALA A 1014 -0.96 -0.67 12.52
N GLN A 1015 -1.03 0.22 13.51
CA GLN A 1015 -1.22 -0.17 14.91
C GLN A 1015 -2.64 -0.71 15.14
N THR A 1016 -3.67 -0.05 14.58
CA THR A 1016 -5.07 -0.50 14.65
C THR A 1016 -5.25 -1.89 14.03
N ARG A 1017 -4.64 -2.17 12.87
CA ARG A 1017 -4.72 -3.51 12.24
C ARG A 1017 -4.10 -4.63 13.08
N ARG A 1018 -3.07 -4.32 13.88
CA ARG A 1018 -2.37 -5.28 14.77
C ARG A 1018 -3.13 -5.55 16.06
N GLN A 1019 -3.82 -4.54 16.60
CA GLN A 1019 -4.46 -4.63 17.91
C GLN A 1019 -5.95 -4.97 17.81
N ASN A 1020 -6.66 -4.43 16.81
CA ASN A 1020 -8.10 -4.52 16.70
C ASN A 1020 -8.51 -5.39 15.50
N PHE A 1021 -9.73 -5.93 15.56
CA PHE A 1021 -10.28 -6.84 14.55
C PHE A 1021 -11.67 -6.39 14.08
N GLY A 1022 -12.01 -6.67 12.83
CA GLY A 1022 -13.34 -6.40 12.27
C GLY A 1022 -13.78 -4.94 12.42
N ASP A 1023 -15.01 -4.73 12.91
CA ASP A 1023 -15.61 -3.41 13.05
C ASP A 1023 -14.88 -2.49 14.05
N GLU A 1024 -14.02 -3.04 14.92
CA GLU A 1024 -13.21 -2.28 15.87
C GLU A 1024 -11.97 -1.63 15.22
N ARG A 1025 -11.73 -1.86 13.92
CA ARG A 1025 -10.67 -1.19 13.16
C ARG A 1025 -11.08 0.25 12.81
N LEU A 1026 -11.25 1.07 13.86
CA LEU A 1026 -11.59 2.49 13.80
C LEU A 1026 -10.37 3.35 14.14
N VAL A 1027 -10.25 4.49 13.45
CA VAL A 1027 -9.34 5.59 13.81
C VAL A 1027 -10.13 6.89 13.84
N PHE A 1028 -10.00 7.64 14.92
CA PHE A 1028 -10.66 8.92 15.10
C PHE A 1028 -9.75 10.06 14.65
N ILE A 1029 -10.35 11.09 14.04
CA ILE A 1029 -9.65 12.31 13.64
C ILE A 1029 -10.29 13.48 14.38
N ASN A 1030 -9.47 14.23 15.10
CA ASN A 1030 -9.84 15.50 15.71
C ASN A 1030 -9.33 16.65 14.80
N ALA A 1031 -10.14 17.26 13.95
CA ALA A 1031 -11.57 17.04 13.70
C ALA A 1031 -11.91 17.30 12.21
N TRP A 1032 -13.18 17.15 11.85
CA TRP A 1032 -13.70 17.59 10.55
C TRP A 1032 -13.63 19.12 10.43
N ASN A 1033 -14.21 19.85 11.40
CA ASN A 1033 -14.51 21.29 11.29
C ASN A 1033 -14.25 22.11 12.58
N GLU A 1034 -13.25 21.77 13.40
CA GLU A 1034 -12.84 22.60 14.55
C GLU A 1034 -11.99 23.81 14.10
N TRP A 1035 -12.62 24.74 13.36
CA TRP A 1035 -11.94 25.87 12.71
C TRP A 1035 -11.26 26.83 13.68
N ALA A 1036 -11.88 27.16 14.82
CA ALA A 1036 -11.29 28.10 15.76
C ALA A 1036 -10.17 27.49 16.62
N GLU A 1037 -9.95 26.18 16.50
CA GLU A 1037 -8.80 25.45 17.04
C GLU A 1037 -7.83 25.02 15.94
N GLY A 1038 -8.02 25.44 14.69
CA GLY A 1038 -7.14 25.07 13.57
C GLY A 1038 -7.06 23.56 13.30
N ALA A 1039 -7.97 22.77 13.87
CA ALA A 1039 -8.00 21.31 13.84
C ALA A 1039 -9.08 20.81 12.86
N HIS A 1040 -9.03 21.24 11.60
CA HIS A 1040 -10.03 20.93 10.59
C HIS A 1040 -9.43 20.12 9.43
N LEU A 1041 -10.16 19.09 8.98
CA LEU A 1041 -9.92 18.40 7.71
C LEU A 1041 -10.52 19.17 6.53
N GLU A 1042 -11.53 20.01 6.78
CA GLU A 1042 -12.17 20.78 5.73
C GLU A 1042 -11.16 21.63 4.94
N PRO A 1043 -11.36 21.76 3.61
CA PRO A 1043 -10.45 22.53 2.77
C PRO A 1043 -10.32 23.99 3.19
N ASP A 1044 -9.07 24.42 3.36
CA ASP A 1044 -8.71 25.80 3.68
C ASP A 1044 -7.92 26.46 2.55
N GLN A 1045 -7.80 27.79 2.59
CA GLN A 1045 -7.15 28.55 1.52
C GLN A 1045 -5.65 28.29 1.35
N ARG A 1046 -4.96 27.77 2.37
CA ARG A 1046 -3.54 27.44 2.33
C ARG A 1046 -3.32 26.02 1.84
N PHE A 1047 -3.92 25.03 2.48
CA PHE A 1047 -3.65 23.62 2.18
C PHE A 1047 -4.64 23.01 1.18
N GLY A 1048 -5.71 23.72 0.82
CA GLY A 1048 -6.74 23.18 -0.07
C GLY A 1048 -7.23 21.83 0.44
N HIS A 1049 -7.16 20.82 -0.41
CA HIS A 1049 -7.57 19.46 -0.08
C HIS A 1049 -6.49 18.62 0.59
N GLY A 1050 -5.32 19.18 0.88
CA GLY A 1050 -4.14 18.43 1.35
C GLY A 1050 -4.42 17.54 2.57
N TRP A 1051 -5.20 18.02 3.55
CA TRP A 1051 -5.59 17.22 4.72
C TRP A 1051 -6.44 16.00 4.36
N LEU A 1052 -7.40 16.16 3.45
CA LEU A 1052 -8.24 15.08 2.95
C LEU A 1052 -7.44 14.10 2.08
N GLU A 1053 -6.55 14.61 1.24
CA GLU A 1053 -5.61 13.80 0.45
C GLU A 1053 -4.69 12.96 1.34
N ALA A 1054 -4.21 13.51 2.46
CA ALA A 1054 -3.41 12.77 3.45
C ALA A 1054 -4.18 11.60 4.07
N VAL A 1055 -5.48 11.76 4.37
CA VAL A 1055 -6.34 10.64 4.83
C VAL A 1055 -6.44 9.56 3.76
N LYS A 1056 -6.71 9.96 2.51
CA LYS A 1056 -6.85 9.04 1.39
C LYS A 1056 -5.53 8.29 1.10
N ASN A 1057 -4.42 9.02 1.03
CA ASN A 1057 -3.10 8.45 0.79
C ASN A 1057 -2.70 7.46 1.89
N ALA A 1058 -2.96 7.78 3.17
CA ALA A 1058 -2.67 6.86 4.27
C ALA A 1058 -3.49 5.56 4.19
N ALA A 1059 -4.73 5.63 3.69
CA ALA A 1059 -5.57 4.45 3.49
C ALA A 1059 -5.07 3.60 2.31
N ASP A 1060 -4.61 4.25 1.23
CA ASP A 1060 -4.13 3.62 0.00
C ASP A 1060 -2.65 3.16 0.10
N ALA A 1061 -1.88 3.59 1.10
CA ALA A 1061 -0.44 3.31 1.23
C ALA A 1061 -0.11 1.81 1.19
N ASP A 1062 -0.93 0.95 1.80
CA ASP A 1062 -0.74 -0.50 1.80
C ASP A 1062 -0.94 -1.14 0.40
N LEU A 1063 -1.61 -0.46 -0.54
CA LEU A 1063 -1.76 -0.88 -1.94
C LEU A 1063 -0.54 -0.51 -2.79
N LEU A 1064 0.29 0.43 -2.32
CA LEU A 1064 1.39 1.04 -3.08
C LEU A 1064 2.78 0.63 -2.57
N ASP A 1065 2.96 0.40 -1.26
CA ASP A 1065 4.28 0.24 -0.60
C ASP A 1065 4.97 -1.13 -0.83
N LYS A 1066 4.46 -1.97 -1.74
CA LYS A 1066 5.00 -3.31 -2.01
C LYS A 1066 4.95 -3.76 -3.48
N SER A 1067 4.66 -2.84 -4.40
CA SER A 1067 4.75 -3.09 -5.85
C SER A 1067 6.20 -3.09 -6.34
#